data_AF-A0A7X1AZS6-F1
#
_entry.id   AF-A0A7X1AZS6-F1
#
_cell.length_a   1.000
_cell.length_b   1.000
_cell.length_c   1.000
_cell.angle_alpha   90.00
_cell.angle_beta   90.00
_cell.angle_gamma   90.00
#
_symmetry.space_group_name_H-M   'P 1'
#
loop_
_entity.id
_entity.type
_entity.pdbx_description
1 polymer ?
#
loop_
_entity_poly.entity_id
_entity_poly.type
_entity_poly.pdbx_seq_one_letter_code
_entity_poly.pdbx_strand_id
1 'polypeptide(L)'
;MNPKLKATKRTGFALIISLSLMSFVLLILLSISTLVSVETSRSNDLILAEQNARLGATIALGELQKYTGPDQRTTALANIDANLLNTTDTSGHWVGSYRNGATADYQQVPSSAATAIIAASDRKGSQAKLTNWLISGNEGQGNTSATPTNLPFDPTDTVTNLTAATAFSTDITIANQPARLLVGPNTVGNAPIDYVAAPLKEISGSSPTNLGGYAWWVGDEGSKARVNLLMPTTLEDSANAFVTSPRAAIELMDADNMSDSTTLSDDDMLEKIISTSAYDPSDERLLRITTTEQLPRLSTAIADDAKISKMIGYRHHDISAYSEGIPTDTYAGGLKQDLSALLATGATTPLNTDRLFQVEANTGDSVDPDFGVPTWGQLRSFAQTTAGTELTPRLPTKTQSGISPVLTYLSLGFQYVVSPSGTDIHLAIFPTVTLWNPYTVPIAAARYEVGFQRRYSSKAWLQLQEADPTGDPNFPWIVKETRSLNRAGATRSGPGSTGSYDSYFRFVVETQTIGPGESIIYSLQGSENNKLFNAPANGEPQNVLTEGFNPAGHVLMPSISQKSPTSDGSTEYRVAINRSNGAADKTISADITYSYIDSTNMNQGEICAYLGEVVETEPIGFDPTTGDKRWYQSFTRAYSGTDPGYSSGSGLAQGPAPLSTATIPAFAQTFKAAFAKSSMRWLAQGNPRAFMVLRHPRDAEFNTGDGMDSTTPGYTASSTNNDWPQYIVGNNEDASSGYTLDANGAGETIQSTLFEFRPDTQPLLSVGQLQHANLGFANGHPAYAIGNSLADFRIKNEDDVLYLATPGGTVPTSLIKTYYDYSWNLNRAIWDRYFVSTVPHSGTGKSTDDANTVIPNQLPNPRISVNDGYTGDELKDATLSAKHLNIKGAFNINSTSEQAWRAILGGINKLAYDPIDKTASATRLQSALARFSNPTLAPNTDSDTWQGYRQLDEEQIAQLANNIVTEIRNRGPFISMADFINRRLVDNPDTQYPDGSQMDERLKGTLQAALDRTTSGALAANPDTALHLDDTPSYSGQFYNIDAMRGGPTSVAPYSSKSAFAPQYLTQADILSAIGSTLSARSDTFTIRSYGEVINPTTKAIDGRAWCEIVVQRTAEYVDNANPPETHPSLASNLNQTFGRKYKIVSLRWLTPEEI
;
A
#
# COMPACT_ATOMS: atom_id res chain seq x y z
N MET A 1 66.91 115.45 10.96
CA MET A 1 67.05 114.83 12.29
C MET A 1 66.73 113.34 12.18
N ASN A 2 67.57 112.48 12.77
CA ASN A 2 67.52 110.99 12.89
C ASN A 2 66.29 110.50 13.72
N PRO A 3 65.94 109.18 13.94
CA PRO A 3 66.59 107.88 13.58
C PRO A 3 65.70 106.59 13.30
N LYS A 4 66.36 105.45 12.95
CA LYS A 4 66.18 104.00 13.36
C LYS A 4 65.07 103.02 12.81
N LEU A 5 65.54 101.86 12.25
CA LEU A 5 65.27 100.41 12.58
C LEU A 5 64.90 99.39 11.43
N LYS A 6 65.80 98.38 11.27
CA LYS A 6 65.66 96.90 10.99
C LYS A 6 64.81 96.26 9.85
N ALA A 7 65.53 95.58 8.93
CA ALA A 7 65.47 94.17 8.44
C ALA A 7 64.19 93.52 7.82
N THR A 8 64.27 92.94 6.60
CA THR A 8 64.33 91.47 6.28
C THR A 8 63.85 91.05 4.86
N LYS A 9 64.56 90.05 4.30
CA LYS A 9 64.22 88.94 3.38
C LYS A 9 63.35 89.13 2.11
N ARG A 10 63.92 88.60 1.01
CA ARG A 10 63.35 88.35 -0.33
C ARG A 10 62.02 87.56 -0.28
N THR A 11 60.96 88.15 -0.83
CA THR A 11 59.62 87.56 -1.04
C THR A 11 59.55 86.87 -2.40
N GLY A 12 60.00 85.61 -2.47
CA GLY A 12 59.74 84.68 -3.59
C GLY A 12 59.25 83.30 -3.14
N PHE A 13 59.39 82.99 -1.85
CA PHE A 13 59.08 81.68 -1.26
C PHE A 13 57.58 81.51 -0.92
N ALA A 14 56.89 82.60 -0.58
CA ALA A 14 55.45 82.55 -0.23
C ALA A 14 54.54 82.28 -1.44
N LEU A 15 54.89 82.79 -2.63
CA LEU A 15 54.11 82.56 -3.86
C LEU A 15 54.23 81.10 -4.32
N ILE A 16 55.44 80.52 -4.26
CA ILE A 16 55.70 79.12 -4.63
C ILE A 16 54.97 78.16 -3.68
N ILE A 17 54.97 78.43 -2.36
CA ILE A 17 54.20 77.65 -1.39
C ILE A 17 52.70 77.79 -1.66
N SER A 18 52.20 78.99 -1.99
CA SER A 18 50.76 79.17 -2.27
C SER A 18 50.30 78.45 -3.54
N LEU A 19 51.15 78.43 -4.60
CA LEU A 19 50.88 77.72 -5.85
C LEU A 19 51.00 76.20 -5.68
N SER A 20 51.99 75.71 -4.92
CA SER A 20 52.10 74.28 -4.63
C SER A 20 50.97 73.80 -3.72
N LEU A 21 50.52 74.63 -2.78
CA LEU A 21 49.40 74.30 -1.89
C LEU A 21 48.07 74.32 -2.66
N MET A 22 47.86 75.29 -3.56
CA MET A 22 46.69 75.30 -4.45
C MET A 22 46.69 74.13 -5.43
N SER A 23 47.83 73.78 -6.03
CA SER A 23 47.88 72.62 -6.94
C SER A 23 47.70 71.30 -6.20
N PHE A 24 48.22 71.19 -4.98
CA PHE A 24 48.04 70.02 -4.13
C PHE A 24 46.58 69.86 -3.66
N VAL A 25 45.93 70.96 -3.25
CA VAL A 25 44.50 70.96 -2.91
C VAL A 25 43.64 70.65 -4.13
N LEU A 26 43.98 71.18 -5.32
CA LEU A 26 43.29 70.87 -6.57
C LEU A 26 43.42 69.37 -6.92
N LEU A 27 44.62 68.79 -6.79
CA LEU A 27 44.85 67.36 -7.03
C LEU A 27 44.08 66.48 -6.04
N ILE A 28 44.02 66.86 -4.77
CA ILE A 28 43.23 66.14 -3.76
C ILE A 28 41.74 66.23 -4.07
N LEU A 29 41.23 67.41 -4.42
CA LEU A 29 39.82 67.57 -4.78
C LEU A 29 39.47 66.78 -6.05
N LEU A 30 40.37 66.76 -7.05
CA LEU A 30 40.18 65.97 -8.25
C LEU A 30 40.19 64.47 -7.91
N SER A 31 41.12 64.00 -7.06
CA SER A 31 41.19 62.58 -6.71
C SER A 31 39.99 62.13 -5.90
N ILE A 32 39.54 62.92 -4.92
CA ILE A 32 38.34 62.64 -4.13
C ILE A 32 37.09 62.69 -5.02
N SER A 33 36.99 63.67 -5.93
CA SER A 33 35.86 63.73 -6.87
C SER A 33 35.83 62.54 -7.83
N THR A 34 36.99 62.09 -8.32
CA THR A 34 37.06 60.89 -9.18
C THR A 34 36.74 59.63 -8.40
N LEU A 35 37.22 59.52 -7.14
CA LEU A 35 36.93 58.38 -6.29
C LEU A 35 35.42 58.31 -5.99
N VAL A 36 34.83 59.41 -5.53
CA VAL A 36 33.39 59.50 -5.23
C VAL A 36 32.56 59.23 -6.48
N SER A 37 32.97 59.74 -7.66
CA SER A 37 32.27 59.48 -8.93
C SER A 37 32.35 58.02 -9.35
N VAL A 38 33.49 57.36 -9.15
CA VAL A 38 33.66 55.92 -9.44
C VAL A 38 32.86 55.08 -8.44
N GLU A 39 32.86 55.46 -7.16
CA GLU A 39 32.11 54.79 -6.10
C GLU A 39 30.59 54.92 -6.31
N THR A 40 30.11 56.10 -6.71
CA THR A 40 28.70 56.30 -7.07
C THR A 40 28.30 55.59 -8.36
N SER A 41 29.18 55.55 -9.38
CA SER A 41 28.93 54.76 -10.59
C SER A 41 28.80 53.27 -10.25
N ARG A 42 29.78 52.71 -9.54
CA ARG A 42 29.79 51.30 -9.15
C ARG A 42 28.60 50.95 -8.25
N SER A 43 28.21 51.85 -7.35
CA SER A 43 27.02 51.68 -6.52
C SER A 43 25.73 51.69 -7.35
N ASN A 44 25.64 52.52 -8.40
CA ASN A 44 24.50 52.53 -9.31
C ASN A 44 24.44 51.26 -10.16
N ASP A 45 25.57 50.76 -10.63
CA ASP A 45 25.67 49.54 -11.45
C ASP A 45 25.23 48.30 -10.67
N LEU A 46 25.60 48.21 -9.38
CA LEU A 46 25.12 47.15 -8.49
C LEU A 46 23.61 47.23 -8.27
N ILE A 47 23.06 48.41 -7.99
CA ILE A 47 21.60 48.59 -7.81
C ILE A 47 20.84 48.20 -9.08
N LEU A 48 21.36 48.53 -10.25
CA LEU A 48 20.77 48.12 -11.53
C LEU A 48 20.85 46.60 -11.73
N ALA A 49 21.96 45.95 -11.36
CA ALA A 49 22.08 44.49 -11.40
C ALA A 49 21.08 43.82 -10.44
N GLU A 50 20.89 44.38 -9.24
CA GLU A 50 19.88 43.93 -8.28
C GLU A 50 18.45 44.09 -8.85
N GLN A 51 18.16 45.20 -9.53
CA GLN A 51 16.86 45.40 -10.20
C GLN A 51 16.62 44.36 -11.30
N ASN A 52 17.65 44.05 -12.10
CA ASN A 52 17.58 43.02 -13.14
C ASN A 52 17.36 41.62 -12.54
N ALA A 53 18.04 41.29 -11.44
CA ALA A 53 17.84 40.03 -10.73
C ALA A 53 16.41 39.92 -10.16
N ARG A 54 15.88 41.01 -9.58
CA ARG A 54 14.48 41.05 -9.09
C ARG A 54 13.46 40.93 -10.21
N LEU A 55 13.72 41.51 -11.37
CA LEU A 55 12.88 41.36 -12.56
C LEU A 55 12.84 39.88 -12.98
N GLY A 56 14.00 39.23 -13.10
CA GLY A 56 14.09 37.80 -13.41
C GLY A 56 13.32 36.95 -12.41
N ALA A 57 13.47 37.20 -11.11
CA ALA A 57 12.75 36.47 -10.07
C ALA A 57 11.22 36.70 -10.12
N THR A 58 10.77 37.90 -10.48
CA THR A 58 9.34 38.21 -10.63
C THR A 58 8.74 37.50 -11.85
N ILE A 59 9.49 37.41 -12.96
CA ILE A 59 9.10 36.65 -14.14
C ILE A 59 9.02 35.16 -13.79
N ALA A 60 10.04 34.63 -13.11
CA ALA A 60 10.06 33.25 -12.65
C ALA A 60 8.84 32.90 -11.79
N LEU A 61 8.47 33.78 -10.84
CA LEU A 61 7.27 33.61 -10.02
C LEU A 61 5.99 33.61 -10.86
N GLY A 62 5.90 34.45 -11.89
CA GLY A 62 4.77 34.48 -12.82
C GLY A 62 4.64 33.20 -13.65
N GLU A 63 5.76 32.71 -14.19
CA GLU A 63 5.79 31.44 -14.95
C GLU A 63 5.46 30.26 -14.03
N LEU A 64 6.03 30.21 -12.82
CA LEU A 64 5.70 29.22 -11.79
C LEU A 64 4.20 29.23 -11.50
N GLN A 65 3.63 30.40 -11.16
CA GLN A 65 2.20 30.55 -10.90
C GLN A 65 1.33 30.04 -12.05
N LYS A 66 1.72 30.31 -13.30
CA LYS A 66 0.98 29.89 -14.50
C LYS A 66 1.01 28.37 -14.72
N TYR A 67 2.18 27.73 -14.55
CA TYR A 67 2.33 26.30 -14.90
C TYR A 67 2.17 25.34 -13.73
N THR A 68 2.39 25.77 -12.49
CA THR A 68 2.24 24.91 -11.30
C THR A 68 1.10 25.37 -10.39
N GLY A 69 0.57 26.59 -10.53
CA GLY A 69 -0.52 27.08 -9.69
C GLY A 69 -1.82 26.24 -9.73
N PRO A 70 -2.29 25.76 -10.91
CA PRO A 70 -3.44 24.85 -11.00
C PRO A 70 -3.20 23.53 -10.24
N ASP A 71 -4.25 22.99 -9.60
CA ASP A 71 -4.16 21.77 -8.77
C ASP A 71 -3.69 20.54 -9.57
N GLN A 72 -4.15 20.42 -10.83
CA GLN A 72 -3.87 19.31 -11.75
C GLN A 72 -2.49 19.42 -12.43
N ARG A 73 -1.47 19.73 -11.64
CA ARG A 73 -0.09 19.87 -12.09
C ARG A 73 0.82 19.02 -11.22
N THR A 74 1.81 18.44 -11.88
CA THR A 74 2.85 17.58 -11.32
C THR A 74 4.20 18.22 -11.62
N THR A 75 5.15 18.14 -10.70
CA THR A 75 6.52 18.59 -10.93
C THR A 75 7.48 17.41 -10.86
N ALA A 76 8.48 17.42 -11.74
CA ALA A 76 9.57 16.44 -11.76
C ALA A 76 10.84 17.07 -12.30
N LEU A 77 12.00 16.59 -11.84
CA LEU A 77 13.32 17.00 -12.35
C LEU A 77 13.61 16.37 -13.72
N ALA A 78 14.46 17.00 -14.51
CA ALA A 78 14.82 16.53 -15.84
C ALA A 78 15.63 15.21 -15.82
N ASN A 79 16.42 14.98 -14.78
CA ASN A 79 17.16 13.73 -14.54
C ASN A 79 16.27 12.49 -14.24
N ILE A 80 14.94 12.64 -14.33
CA ILE A 80 14.04 11.48 -14.45
C ILE A 80 14.25 10.74 -15.78
N ASP A 81 14.77 11.43 -16.80
CA ASP A 81 15.44 10.79 -17.92
C ASP A 81 16.85 10.35 -17.48
N ALA A 82 17.08 9.04 -17.51
CA ALA A 82 18.37 8.46 -17.13
C ALA A 82 19.54 8.94 -18.00
N ASN A 83 19.28 9.43 -19.22
CA ASN A 83 20.31 10.02 -20.08
C ASN A 83 20.83 11.38 -19.57
N LEU A 84 20.07 12.03 -18.69
CA LEU A 84 20.40 13.31 -18.07
C LEU A 84 21.00 13.16 -16.67
N LEU A 85 21.36 11.93 -16.28
CA LEU A 85 22.02 11.61 -15.03
C LEU A 85 23.54 11.88 -15.13
N ASN A 86 24.13 12.47 -14.08
CA ASN A 86 25.59 12.56 -13.90
C ASN A 86 26.37 13.10 -15.12
N THR A 87 25.79 14.09 -15.79
CA THR A 87 26.28 14.68 -17.04
C THR A 87 26.65 16.13 -16.82
N THR A 88 27.80 16.53 -17.37
CA THR A 88 28.28 17.92 -17.32
C THR A 88 27.84 18.74 -18.53
N ASP A 89 27.35 18.06 -19.55
CA ASP A 89 27.11 18.64 -20.88
C ASP A 89 25.62 18.89 -21.14
N THR A 90 24.75 18.56 -20.18
CA THR A 90 23.28 18.75 -20.25
C THR A 90 22.74 19.11 -18.86
N SER A 91 21.46 19.46 -18.76
CA SER A 91 20.90 20.08 -17.53
C SER A 91 19.91 19.18 -16.78
N GLY A 92 20.41 18.26 -15.96
CA GLY A 92 19.57 17.30 -15.20
C GLY A 92 18.72 17.90 -14.06
N HIS A 93 19.14 19.04 -13.50
CA HIS A 93 18.50 19.67 -12.34
C HIS A 93 17.40 20.69 -12.68
N TRP A 94 16.93 20.72 -13.93
CA TRP A 94 15.82 21.58 -14.34
C TRP A 94 14.46 20.99 -13.92
N VAL A 95 13.56 21.84 -13.42
CA VAL A 95 12.22 21.41 -13.00
C VAL A 95 11.22 21.56 -14.16
N GLY A 96 10.54 20.47 -14.49
CA GLY A 96 9.45 20.44 -15.45
C GLY A 96 8.10 20.46 -14.75
N SER A 97 7.13 21.19 -15.34
CA SER A 97 5.72 21.09 -14.95
C SER A 97 4.95 20.22 -15.96
N TYR A 98 4.16 19.29 -15.46
CA TYR A 98 3.42 18.32 -16.24
C TYR A 98 1.92 18.41 -15.95
N ARG A 99 1.11 18.16 -16.98
CA ARG A 99 -0.35 17.97 -16.87
C ARG A 99 -0.71 16.52 -17.08
N ASN A 100 -1.90 16.15 -16.63
CA ASN A 100 -2.51 14.86 -16.99
C ASN A 100 -2.91 14.85 -18.48
N GLY A 101 -2.45 13.84 -19.22
CA GLY A 101 -2.84 13.60 -20.61
C GLY A 101 -4.19 12.91 -20.76
N ALA A 102 -4.64 12.15 -19.76
CA ALA A 102 -5.94 11.49 -19.76
C ALA A 102 -7.04 12.39 -19.20
N THR A 103 -8.29 12.05 -19.51
CA THR A 103 -9.44 12.72 -18.90
C THR A 103 -9.53 12.34 -17.43
N ALA A 104 -9.58 13.34 -16.54
CA ALA A 104 -9.67 13.12 -15.10
C ALA A 104 -11.12 12.96 -14.65
N ASP A 105 -11.58 11.72 -14.52
CA ASP A 105 -12.95 11.42 -14.09
C ASP A 105 -13.03 10.14 -13.24
N TYR A 106 -13.45 10.28 -11.98
CA TYR A 106 -13.66 9.16 -11.06
C TYR A 106 -14.99 8.42 -11.28
N GLN A 107 -15.87 8.95 -12.14
CA GLN A 107 -17.14 8.31 -12.52
C GLN A 107 -17.00 7.36 -13.72
N GLN A 108 -15.80 7.25 -14.30
CA GLN A 108 -15.52 6.28 -15.33
C GLN A 108 -15.58 4.85 -14.79
N VAL A 109 -16.27 3.99 -15.52
CA VAL A 109 -16.19 2.53 -15.32
C VAL A 109 -14.78 2.02 -15.69
N PRO A 110 -14.33 0.88 -15.14
CA PRO A 110 -12.98 0.38 -15.31
C PRO A 110 -12.52 0.28 -16.77
N SER A 111 -13.38 -0.17 -17.69
CA SER A 111 -13.11 -0.26 -19.14
C SER A 111 -12.78 1.09 -19.78
N SER A 112 -13.56 2.11 -19.44
CA SER A 112 -13.40 3.48 -19.97
C SER A 112 -12.16 4.14 -19.40
N ALA A 113 -11.88 3.91 -18.11
CA ALA A 113 -10.67 4.39 -17.45
C ALA A 113 -9.42 3.78 -18.09
N ALA A 114 -9.36 2.45 -18.26
CA ALA A 114 -8.24 1.76 -18.90
C ALA A 114 -7.97 2.30 -20.31
N THR A 115 -9.02 2.41 -21.14
CA THR A 115 -8.91 2.94 -22.51
C THR A 115 -8.36 4.37 -22.54
N ALA A 116 -8.89 5.26 -21.69
CA ALA A 116 -8.43 6.64 -21.61
C ALA A 116 -6.98 6.73 -21.12
N ILE A 117 -6.58 5.83 -20.21
CA ILE A 117 -5.23 5.80 -19.66
C ILE A 117 -4.23 5.36 -20.72
N ILE A 118 -4.47 4.21 -21.34
CA ILE A 118 -3.61 3.62 -22.37
C ILE A 118 -3.44 4.60 -23.54
N ALA A 119 -4.51 5.26 -23.97
CA ALA A 119 -4.46 6.24 -25.07
C ALA A 119 -3.60 7.48 -24.74
N ALA A 120 -3.49 7.85 -23.46
CA ALA A 120 -2.70 8.99 -23.00
C ALA A 120 -1.25 8.61 -22.64
N SER A 121 -0.99 7.33 -22.37
CA SER A 121 0.31 6.83 -21.94
C SER A 121 1.39 6.99 -23.02
N ASP A 122 2.61 7.31 -22.59
CA ASP A 122 3.82 7.24 -23.41
C ASP A 122 4.43 5.82 -23.42
N ARG A 123 5.64 5.68 -23.94
CA ARG A 123 6.37 4.40 -24.00
C ARG A 123 6.69 3.80 -22.63
N LYS A 124 6.78 4.63 -21.58
CA LYS A 124 6.99 4.18 -20.18
C LYS A 124 5.67 3.89 -19.45
N GLY A 125 4.54 4.04 -20.15
CA GLY A 125 3.21 3.96 -19.57
C GLY A 125 2.76 5.21 -18.82
N SER A 126 3.55 6.30 -18.81
CA SER A 126 3.22 7.54 -18.11
C SER A 126 2.21 8.39 -18.87
N GLN A 127 1.26 8.96 -18.13
CA GLN A 127 0.25 9.87 -18.67
C GLN A 127 0.71 11.34 -18.64
N ALA A 128 1.87 11.63 -18.07
CA ALA A 128 2.36 12.98 -17.86
C ALA A 128 2.69 13.64 -19.21
N LYS A 129 2.20 14.87 -19.41
CA LYS A 129 2.51 15.67 -20.60
C LYS A 129 3.17 16.97 -20.15
N LEU A 130 4.40 17.20 -20.59
CA LEU A 130 5.16 18.41 -20.29
C LEU A 130 4.37 19.66 -20.71
N THR A 131 4.38 20.68 -19.87
CA THR A 131 3.76 22.00 -20.13
C THR A 131 4.81 23.09 -20.29
N ASN A 132 5.85 23.09 -19.45
CA ASN A 132 7.01 23.96 -19.56
C ASN A 132 8.18 23.46 -18.69
N TRP A 133 9.41 23.84 -19.05
CA TRP A 133 10.57 23.81 -18.16
C TRP A 133 10.71 25.16 -17.45
N LEU A 134 10.85 25.15 -16.12
CA LEU A 134 10.86 26.36 -15.30
C LEU A 134 12.27 26.99 -15.25
N ILE A 135 12.68 27.55 -16.40
CA ILE A 135 13.99 28.16 -16.63
C ILE A 135 13.85 29.45 -17.45
N SER A 136 14.77 30.40 -17.27
CA SER A 136 14.85 31.58 -18.13
C SER A 136 15.10 31.22 -19.59
N GLY A 137 14.51 32.00 -20.50
CA GLY A 137 14.53 31.77 -21.94
C GLY A 137 13.29 31.03 -22.45
N ASN A 138 12.61 30.26 -21.59
CA ASN A 138 11.36 29.57 -21.91
C ASN A 138 10.10 30.36 -21.52
N GLU A 139 10.26 31.60 -21.01
CA GLU A 139 9.13 32.42 -20.60
C GLU A 139 8.12 32.65 -21.74
N GLY A 140 6.84 32.37 -21.45
CA GLY A 140 5.74 32.56 -22.40
C GLY A 140 5.67 31.57 -23.57
N GLN A 141 6.62 30.63 -23.70
CA GLN A 141 6.62 29.62 -24.77
C GLN A 141 5.95 28.29 -24.37
N GLY A 142 5.83 28.03 -23.06
CA GLY A 142 5.08 26.88 -22.55
C GLY A 142 3.59 26.91 -22.89
N ASN A 143 2.94 25.76 -22.73
CA ASN A 143 1.53 25.59 -23.07
C ASN A 143 0.79 24.85 -21.94
N THR A 144 -0.29 25.45 -21.43
CA THR A 144 -1.09 24.92 -20.32
C THR A 144 -2.10 23.85 -20.72
N SER A 145 -2.34 23.68 -22.03
CA SER A 145 -3.41 22.83 -22.57
C SER A 145 -2.93 21.79 -23.57
N ALA A 146 -1.69 21.89 -24.05
CA ALA A 146 -1.07 20.92 -24.96
C ALA A 146 0.42 20.78 -24.65
N THR A 147 1.05 19.70 -25.12
CA THR A 147 2.51 19.56 -25.05
C THR A 147 3.15 20.59 -25.99
N PRO A 148 4.10 21.42 -25.53
CA PRO A 148 4.83 22.32 -26.40
C PRO A 148 5.55 21.56 -27.51
N THR A 149 5.48 22.07 -28.75
CA THR A 149 6.16 21.43 -29.90
C THR A 149 7.57 21.94 -30.13
N ASN A 150 7.90 23.16 -29.66
CA ASN A 150 9.22 23.79 -29.76
C ASN A 150 9.43 24.68 -28.53
N LEU A 151 10.17 24.20 -27.53
CA LEU A 151 10.70 25.07 -26.48
C LEU A 151 12.06 25.63 -26.93
N PRO A 152 12.37 26.91 -26.65
CA PRO A 152 13.67 27.49 -27.00
C PRO A 152 14.87 26.77 -26.37
N PHE A 153 14.68 26.27 -25.15
CA PHE A 153 15.69 25.54 -24.41
C PHE A 153 15.10 24.25 -23.84
N ASP A 154 15.82 23.15 -23.99
CA ASP A 154 15.50 21.83 -23.47
C ASP A 154 16.65 21.31 -22.58
N PRO A 155 16.38 20.53 -21.52
CA PRO A 155 17.42 19.93 -20.69
C PRO A 155 18.47 19.12 -21.45
N THR A 156 18.12 18.56 -22.61
CA THR A 156 19.03 17.81 -23.49
C THR A 156 19.97 18.70 -24.31
N ASP A 157 19.79 20.01 -24.30
CA ASP A 157 20.66 20.95 -24.99
C ASP A 157 22.07 20.94 -24.42
N THR A 158 23.06 21.03 -25.32
CA THR A 158 24.47 21.02 -24.93
C THR A 158 24.84 22.27 -24.14
N VAL A 159 25.41 22.03 -22.96
CA VAL A 159 26.03 23.02 -22.09
C VAL A 159 27.55 23.01 -22.34
N THR A 160 28.13 24.17 -22.68
CA THR A 160 29.56 24.31 -22.93
C THR A 160 30.24 25.14 -21.85
N ASN A 161 31.49 24.81 -21.52
CA ASN A 161 32.31 25.53 -20.54
C ASN A 161 31.72 25.55 -19.11
N LEU A 162 30.96 24.54 -18.71
CA LEU A 162 30.51 24.40 -17.33
C LEU A 162 31.52 23.55 -16.53
N THR A 163 32.52 24.21 -15.96
CA THR A 163 33.55 23.58 -15.10
C THR A 163 33.78 24.44 -13.86
N ALA A 164 34.39 23.88 -12.81
CA ALA A 164 34.74 24.67 -11.61
C ALA A 164 35.64 25.88 -11.93
N ALA A 165 36.53 25.76 -12.93
CA ALA A 165 37.43 26.84 -13.35
C ALA A 165 36.73 27.94 -14.16
N THR A 166 35.64 27.59 -14.87
CA THR A 166 34.91 28.49 -15.77
C THR A 166 33.54 28.90 -15.21
N ALA A 167 33.16 28.40 -14.04
CA ALA A 167 31.89 28.64 -13.35
C ALA A 167 31.50 30.14 -13.25
N PHE A 168 32.48 31.01 -13.00
CA PHE A 168 32.27 32.46 -12.87
C PHE A 168 32.63 33.25 -14.14
N SER A 169 33.03 32.54 -15.21
CA SER A 169 33.31 33.14 -16.52
C SER A 169 32.00 33.45 -17.27
N THR A 170 32.10 34.29 -18.30
CA THR A 170 30.97 34.65 -19.16
C THR A 170 30.79 33.71 -20.35
N ASP A 171 31.62 32.67 -20.43
CA ASP A 171 31.76 31.81 -21.62
C ASP A 171 30.85 30.58 -21.58
N ILE A 172 30.04 30.45 -20.52
CA ILE A 172 29.04 29.39 -20.41
C ILE A 172 27.97 29.63 -21.46
N THR A 173 27.68 28.61 -22.27
CA THR A 173 26.58 28.67 -23.25
C THR A 173 25.71 27.42 -23.15
N ILE A 174 24.42 27.60 -23.46
CA ILE A 174 23.43 26.54 -23.59
C ILE A 174 22.82 26.70 -24.97
N ALA A 175 22.83 25.65 -25.80
CA ALA A 175 22.40 25.71 -27.19
C ALA A 175 23.08 26.86 -27.99
N ASN A 176 24.36 27.12 -27.72
CA ASN A 176 25.15 28.24 -28.26
C ASN A 176 24.65 29.65 -27.90
N GLN A 177 23.78 29.78 -26.90
CA GLN A 177 23.32 31.06 -26.36
C GLN A 177 23.97 31.34 -25.00
N PRO A 178 24.27 32.60 -24.64
CA PRO A 178 24.88 32.93 -23.35
C PRO A 178 24.05 32.41 -22.17
N ALA A 179 24.71 31.84 -21.17
CA ALA A 179 24.09 31.36 -19.94
C ALA A 179 24.85 31.84 -18.69
N ARG A 180 24.21 31.75 -17.52
CA ARG A 180 24.77 32.19 -16.24
C ARG A 180 24.56 31.16 -15.15
N LEU A 181 25.55 31.04 -14.27
CA LEU A 181 25.54 30.13 -13.15
C LEU A 181 24.65 30.65 -12.01
N LEU A 182 23.80 29.76 -11.50
CA LEU A 182 22.89 30.02 -10.38
C LEU A 182 23.18 29.12 -9.17
N VAL A 183 23.73 27.93 -9.43
CA VAL A 183 24.23 26.98 -8.43
C VAL A 183 25.60 26.51 -8.92
N GLY A 184 26.62 26.66 -8.09
CA GLY A 184 28.02 26.54 -8.48
C GLY A 184 28.92 25.93 -7.40
N PRO A 185 30.24 26.06 -7.56
CA PRO A 185 31.22 25.35 -6.73
C PRO A 185 31.12 25.67 -5.24
N ASN A 186 30.66 26.88 -4.87
CA ASN A 186 30.56 27.24 -3.46
C ASN A 186 29.23 26.79 -2.84
N THR A 187 28.20 26.51 -3.66
CA THR A 187 26.97 25.87 -3.18
C THR A 187 27.11 24.36 -3.07
N VAL A 188 27.58 23.68 -4.13
CA VAL A 188 27.50 22.20 -4.25
C VAL A 188 28.86 21.50 -4.19
N GLY A 189 29.93 22.23 -3.95
CA GLY A 189 31.29 21.73 -4.04
C GLY A 189 31.75 21.60 -5.49
N ASN A 190 32.93 21.01 -5.73
CA ASN A 190 33.61 21.11 -7.03
C ASN A 190 33.06 20.18 -8.14
N ALA A 191 31.95 19.46 -7.92
CA ALA A 191 31.36 18.54 -8.90
C ALA A 191 30.51 19.32 -9.91
N PRO A 192 30.91 19.41 -11.20
CA PRO A 192 30.16 20.20 -12.17
C PRO A 192 28.80 19.63 -12.54
N ILE A 193 28.55 18.34 -12.25
CA ILE A 193 27.28 17.65 -12.51
C ILE A 193 26.12 18.16 -11.63
N ASP A 194 26.43 18.83 -10.51
CA ASP A 194 25.42 19.44 -9.63
C ASP A 194 25.23 20.95 -9.89
N TYR A 195 25.98 21.52 -10.82
CA TYR A 195 25.85 22.92 -11.17
C TYR A 195 24.56 23.17 -11.93
N VAL A 196 23.98 24.35 -11.71
CA VAL A 196 22.80 24.80 -12.43
C VAL A 196 23.13 26.10 -13.14
N ALA A 197 23.11 26.04 -14.47
CA ALA A 197 23.17 27.19 -15.34
C ALA A 197 21.81 27.44 -16.01
N ALA A 198 21.51 28.71 -16.27
CA ALA A 198 20.29 29.14 -16.92
C ALA A 198 20.60 30.08 -18.10
N PRO A 199 19.84 30.00 -19.22
CA PRO A 199 19.99 30.91 -20.35
C PRO A 199 19.83 32.38 -19.96
N LEU A 200 20.70 33.25 -20.46
CA LEU A 200 20.64 34.69 -20.22
C LEU A 200 19.65 35.35 -21.18
N LYS A 201 18.72 36.13 -20.62
CA LYS A 201 17.81 36.97 -21.40
C LYS A 201 18.22 38.43 -21.32
N GLU A 202 18.42 39.05 -22.50
CA GLU A 202 18.73 40.48 -22.58
C GLU A 202 17.48 41.35 -22.37
N ILE A 203 17.64 42.40 -21.57
CA ILE A 203 16.63 43.42 -21.34
C ILE A 203 16.81 44.51 -22.41
N SER A 204 15.94 44.50 -23.41
CA SER A 204 15.94 45.53 -24.46
C SER A 204 15.27 46.80 -23.96
N GLY A 205 16.06 47.78 -23.52
CA GLY A 205 15.58 49.14 -23.22
C GLY A 205 15.38 49.98 -24.47
N SER A 206 14.46 50.95 -24.42
CA SER A 206 14.22 51.95 -25.49
C SER A 206 15.33 53.02 -25.62
N SER A 207 16.40 52.92 -24.83
CA SER A 207 17.55 53.83 -24.86
C SER A 207 18.87 53.03 -24.94
N PRO A 208 19.81 53.36 -25.84
CA PRO A 208 21.04 52.60 -26.09
C PRO A 208 22.11 52.65 -24.97
N THR A 209 21.79 53.19 -23.80
CA THR A 209 22.77 53.51 -22.75
C THR A 209 22.84 52.52 -21.60
N ASN A 210 21.81 51.69 -21.34
CA ASN A 210 21.80 50.68 -20.27
C ASN A 210 21.37 49.32 -20.83
N LEU A 211 22.34 48.50 -21.24
CA LEU A 211 22.12 47.10 -21.62
C LEU A 211 22.34 46.22 -20.39
N GLY A 212 21.42 45.31 -20.10
CA GLY A 212 21.54 44.37 -19.00
C GLY A 212 20.81 43.08 -19.32
N GLY A 213 20.98 42.07 -18.47
CA GLY A 213 20.34 40.78 -18.65
C GLY A 213 19.96 40.15 -17.32
N TYR A 214 19.06 39.17 -17.39
CA TYR A 214 18.67 38.34 -16.26
C TYR A 214 18.70 36.86 -16.64
N ALA A 215 18.90 36.00 -15.66
CA ALA A 215 18.75 34.55 -15.79
C ALA A 215 18.11 34.01 -14.50
N TRP A 216 17.28 32.98 -14.58
CA TRP A 216 16.61 32.43 -13.40
C TRP A 216 16.34 30.93 -13.56
N TRP A 217 16.30 30.25 -12.43
CA TRP A 217 15.97 28.82 -12.31
C TRP A 217 15.08 28.61 -11.09
N VAL A 218 14.20 27.61 -11.21
CA VAL A 218 13.36 27.14 -10.11
C VAL A 218 13.83 25.76 -9.67
N GLY A 219 14.22 25.65 -8.40
CA GLY A 219 14.45 24.39 -7.69
C GLY A 219 13.21 23.90 -6.97
N ASP A 220 13.03 22.59 -6.95
CA ASP A 220 11.93 21.91 -6.27
C ASP A 220 12.36 21.54 -4.85
N GLU A 221 11.68 22.07 -3.83
CA GLU A 221 11.98 21.77 -2.42
C GLU A 221 11.15 20.59 -1.88
N GLY A 222 10.09 20.18 -2.59
CA GLY A 222 9.31 18.99 -2.26
C GLY A 222 10.01 17.69 -2.66
N SER A 223 10.96 17.73 -3.59
CA SER A 223 11.80 16.56 -3.92
C SER A 223 12.91 16.26 -2.90
N LYS A 224 13.07 17.11 -1.88
CA LYS A 224 14.14 17.05 -0.88
C LYS A 224 13.63 16.60 0.49
N ALA A 225 14.51 16.03 1.31
CA ALA A 225 14.21 15.66 2.69
C ALA A 225 14.27 16.88 3.63
N ARG A 226 13.23 17.06 4.45
CA ARG A 226 13.13 18.18 5.38
C ARG A 226 13.92 17.90 6.67
N VAL A 227 14.87 18.77 7.02
CA VAL A 227 15.86 18.53 8.10
C VAL A 227 15.40 18.91 9.51
N ASN A 228 14.37 19.75 9.65
CA ASN A 228 13.93 20.34 10.92
C ASN A 228 12.68 19.67 11.51
N LEU A 229 12.65 18.33 11.50
CA LEU A 229 11.54 17.52 12.03
C LEU A 229 12.03 16.68 13.21
N LEU A 230 11.31 16.75 14.33
CA LEU A 230 11.73 16.12 15.58
C LEU A 230 11.32 14.65 15.66
N MET A 231 12.14 13.88 16.38
CA MET A 231 11.77 12.55 16.87
C MET A 231 10.84 12.71 18.09
N PRO A 232 9.77 11.91 18.18
CA PRO A 232 8.90 11.90 19.35
C PRO A 232 9.62 11.37 20.58
N THR A 233 9.21 11.85 21.75
CA THR A 233 9.79 11.48 23.04
C THR A 233 8.78 10.92 24.03
N THR A 234 7.48 11.17 23.81
CA THR A 234 6.41 10.61 24.65
C THR A 234 6.06 9.20 24.20
N LEU A 235 5.60 8.34 25.13
CA LEU A 235 5.22 6.96 24.79
C LEU A 235 4.10 6.91 23.72
N GLU A 236 3.13 7.82 23.81
CA GLU A 236 2.03 7.89 22.85
C GLU A 236 2.50 8.29 21.46
N ASP A 237 3.30 9.34 21.35
CA ASP A 237 3.83 9.81 20.07
C ASP A 237 4.79 8.79 19.46
N SER A 238 5.57 8.09 20.29
CA SER A 238 6.42 6.98 19.85
C SER A 238 5.62 5.81 19.29
N ALA A 239 4.49 5.47 19.91
CA ALA A 239 3.59 4.44 19.38
C ALA A 239 2.97 4.85 18.04
N ASN A 240 2.58 6.12 17.88
CA ASN A 240 2.10 6.63 16.59
C ASN A 240 3.22 6.65 15.55
N ALA A 241 4.44 7.00 15.95
CA ALA A 241 5.61 7.06 15.07
C ALA A 241 6.07 5.69 14.57
N PHE A 242 5.88 4.63 15.36
CA PHE A 242 6.11 3.26 14.91
C PHE A 242 5.25 2.89 13.69
N VAL A 243 4.06 3.49 13.57
CA VAL A 243 3.14 3.24 12.45
C VAL A 243 3.31 4.26 11.32
N THR A 244 3.48 5.54 11.63
CA THR A 244 3.65 6.61 10.65
C THR A 244 4.90 7.45 10.94
N SER A 245 5.84 7.48 10.00
CA SER A 245 7.15 8.14 10.17
C SER A 245 6.99 9.65 10.43
N PRO A 246 7.36 10.16 11.62
CA PRO A 246 7.13 11.56 11.99
C PRO A 246 8.16 12.53 11.40
N ARG A 247 9.29 12.04 10.90
CA ARG A 247 10.44 12.84 10.41
C ARG A 247 11.14 12.17 9.23
N ALA A 248 12.18 12.82 8.71
CA ALA A 248 13.15 12.22 7.80
C ALA A 248 14.46 11.94 8.57
N ALA A 249 15.05 10.78 8.38
CA ALA A 249 16.32 10.38 8.96
C ALA A 249 17.51 10.90 8.16
N ILE A 250 17.78 12.20 8.31
CA ILE A 250 18.92 12.88 7.68
C ILE A 250 20.24 12.20 8.05
N GLU A 251 20.30 11.60 9.23
CA GLU A 251 21.49 10.92 9.70
C GLU A 251 21.85 9.65 8.90
N LEU A 252 20.91 9.11 8.11
CA LEU A 252 21.15 7.99 7.19
C LEU A 252 21.68 8.45 5.83
N MET A 253 21.77 9.75 5.56
CA MET A 253 22.35 10.19 4.30
C MET A 253 23.86 9.93 4.30
N ASP A 254 24.39 9.55 3.15
CA ASP A 254 25.83 9.56 2.89
C ASP A 254 26.31 11.01 3.08
N ALA A 255 27.35 11.23 3.87
CA ALA A 255 27.85 12.58 4.15
C ALA A 255 29.25 12.86 3.59
N ASP A 256 29.90 11.89 2.94
CA ASP A 256 31.29 12.02 2.48
C ASP A 256 31.48 11.91 0.97
N ASN A 257 30.59 11.22 0.25
CA ASN A 257 30.69 11.07 -1.21
C ASN A 257 29.97 12.19 -1.97
N MET A 258 30.55 12.58 -3.10
CA MET A 258 29.97 13.60 -3.99
C MET A 258 28.75 13.04 -4.74
N SER A 259 27.78 13.90 -5.09
CA SER A 259 26.61 13.74 -5.98
C SER A 259 26.11 12.32 -6.33
N ASP A 260 24.87 11.97 -5.97
CA ASP A 260 24.13 10.77 -6.40
C ASP A 260 24.87 9.40 -6.32
N SER A 261 26.05 9.35 -5.70
CA SER A 261 26.82 8.15 -5.41
C SER A 261 26.46 7.69 -4.01
N THR A 262 25.42 6.88 -3.89
CA THR A 262 25.14 6.15 -2.65
C THR A 262 26.11 4.99 -2.54
N THR A 263 27.12 5.06 -1.66
CA THR A 263 27.79 3.83 -1.24
C THR A 263 26.83 3.08 -0.32
N LEU A 264 26.74 1.76 -0.52
CA LEU A 264 25.95 0.89 0.36
C LEU A 264 26.71 0.57 1.66
N SER A 265 27.67 1.42 2.05
CA SER A 265 28.55 1.20 3.20
C SER A 265 28.08 2.05 4.37
N ASP A 266 27.81 1.42 5.50
CA ASP A 266 27.43 2.13 6.73
C ASP A 266 28.51 3.11 7.23
N ASP A 267 29.76 3.03 6.76
CA ASP A 267 30.85 3.91 7.21
C ASP A 267 30.70 5.36 6.73
N ASP A 268 29.92 5.61 5.67
CA ASP A 268 29.79 6.93 5.03
C ASP A 268 28.63 7.78 5.58
N MET A 269 27.95 7.36 6.65
CA MET A 269 26.75 8.01 7.19
C MET A 269 27.03 9.17 8.15
N LEU A 270 26.12 10.16 8.20
CA LEU A 270 26.30 11.40 8.97
C LEU A 270 26.56 11.19 10.48
N GLU A 271 25.89 10.25 11.15
CA GLU A 271 26.15 9.96 12.59
C GLU A 271 27.56 9.39 12.83
N LYS A 272 28.16 8.70 11.86
CA LYS A 272 29.52 8.17 12.03
C LYS A 272 30.58 9.21 11.69
N ILE A 273 30.26 10.14 10.78
CA ILE A 273 31.13 11.28 10.46
C ILE A 273 31.16 12.28 11.61
N ILE A 274 30.07 12.41 12.37
CA ILE A 274 29.90 13.43 13.41
C ILE A 274 29.31 12.80 14.67
N SER A 275 29.91 13.02 15.85
CA SER A 275 29.37 12.45 17.10
C SER A 275 27.86 12.67 17.23
N THR A 276 27.14 11.77 17.91
CA THR A 276 25.69 11.87 18.17
C THR A 276 25.21 13.24 18.68
N SER A 277 26.12 14.06 19.21
CA SER A 277 25.86 15.43 19.66
C SER A 277 25.73 16.50 18.55
N ALA A 278 26.02 16.19 17.29
CA ALA A 278 26.04 17.19 16.22
C ALA A 278 24.75 17.29 15.39
N TYR A 279 24.02 16.18 15.25
CA TYR A 279 22.66 16.16 14.74
C TYR A 279 21.85 15.16 15.57
N ASP A 280 21.25 15.67 16.65
CA ASP A 280 20.35 14.90 17.50
C ASP A 280 18.90 15.15 17.05
N PRO A 281 18.18 14.14 16.53
CA PRO A 281 16.81 14.30 16.05
C PRO A 281 15.81 14.63 17.17
N SER A 282 16.20 14.52 18.44
CA SER A 282 15.38 14.91 19.59
C SER A 282 15.63 16.36 20.07
N ASP A 283 16.60 17.07 19.48
CA ASP A 283 16.94 18.44 19.88
C ASP A 283 15.93 19.47 19.36
N GLU A 284 15.19 20.09 20.29
CA GLU A 284 14.20 21.13 19.98
C GLU A 284 14.75 22.34 19.21
N ARG A 285 16.07 22.59 19.24
CA ARG A 285 16.72 23.64 18.43
C ARG A 285 16.53 23.42 16.93
N LEU A 286 16.31 22.19 16.48
CA LEU A 286 16.02 21.87 15.08
C LEU A 286 14.83 22.66 14.54
N LEU A 287 13.77 22.84 15.33
CA LEU A 287 12.57 23.58 14.92
C LEU A 287 12.84 25.07 14.61
N ARG A 288 13.96 25.61 15.09
CA ARG A 288 14.34 27.02 14.88
C ARG A 288 15.16 27.23 13.61
N ILE A 289 15.54 26.17 12.92
CA ILE A 289 16.32 26.23 11.69
C ILE A 289 15.41 26.64 10.53
N THR A 290 15.75 27.75 9.90
CA THR A 290 15.01 28.29 8.75
C THR A 290 15.76 28.15 7.42
N THR A 291 17.08 27.96 7.47
CA THR A 291 17.92 27.72 6.28
C THR A 291 18.94 26.62 6.57
N THR A 292 19.37 25.87 5.57
CA THR A 292 20.26 24.71 5.76
C THR A 292 21.63 25.12 6.29
N GLU A 293 22.10 26.33 5.99
CA GLU A 293 23.37 26.89 6.45
C GLU A 293 23.42 27.16 7.97
N GLN A 294 22.28 27.05 8.66
CA GLN A 294 22.21 27.15 10.12
C GLN A 294 22.46 25.81 10.83
N LEU A 295 22.40 24.66 10.13
CA LEU A 295 22.63 23.34 10.71
C LEU A 295 23.97 23.20 11.45
N PRO A 296 25.11 23.74 10.96
CA PRO A 296 26.37 23.69 11.68
C PRO A 296 26.28 24.27 13.11
N ARG A 297 25.37 25.23 13.34
CA ARG A 297 25.20 25.89 14.65
C ARG A 297 24.52 25.01 15.71
N LEU A 298 24.04 23.82 15.34
CA LEU A 298 23.53 22.85 16.30
C LEU A 298 24.65 22.21 17.11
N SER A 299 25.78 21.92 16.47
CA SER A 299 26.92 21.33 17.16
C SER A 299 27.58 22.35 18.09
N THR A 300 28.09 21.86 19.22
CA THR A 300 28.93 22.63 20.12
C THR A 300 30.43 22.49 19.79
N ALA A 301 30.80 21.64 18.83
CA ALA A 301 32.18 21.32 18.48
C ALA A 301 32.56 21.85 17.08
N ILE A 302 33.60 22.70 17.02
CA ILE A 302 34.07 23.36 15.79
C ILE A 302 34.45 22.35 14.68
N ALA A 303 34.95 21.17 15.04
CA ALA A 303 35.31 20.13 14.06
C ALA A 303 34.09 19.55 13.32
N ASP A 304 32.92 19.60 13.94
CA ASP A 304 31.67 19.10 13.38
C ASP A 304 31.09 20.13 12.39
N ASP A 305 31.25 21.43 12.65
CA ASP A 305 30.78 22.51 11.76
C ASP A 305 31.31 22.35 10.33
N ALA A 306 32.60 22.05 10.18
CA ALA A 306 33.23 21.87 8.87
C ALA A 306 32.69 20.63 8.13
N LYS A 307 32.38 19.56 8.86
CA LYS A 307 31.81 18.32 8.30
C LYS A 307 30.36 18.51 7.88
N ILE A 308 29.53 19.14 8.73
CA ILE A 308 28.14 19.49 8.39
C ILE A 308 28.12 20.41 7.17
N SER A 309 29.00 21.42 7.11
CA SER A 309 29.07 22.35 5.98
C SER A 309 29.44 21.64 4.67
N LYS A 310 30.38 20.69 4.71
CA LYS A 310 30.73 19.85 3.56
C LYS A 310 29.55 19.00 3.10
N MET A 311 28.84 18.36 4.03
CA MET A 311 27.64 17.56 3.73
C MET A 311 26.54 18.42 3.10
N ILE A 312 26.25 19.61 3.63
CA ILE A 312 25.25 20.52 3.06
C ILE A 312 25.58 20.84 1.60
N GLY A 313 26.86 21.03 1.28
CA GLY A 313 27.29 21.25 -0.09
C GLY A 313 26.94 20.06 -1.00
N TYR A 314 27.37 18.85 -0.61
CA TYR A 314 27.13 17.64 -1.40
C TYR A 314 25.66 17.21 -1.45
N ARG A 315 24.82 17.70 -0.54
CA ARG A 315 23.40 17.33 -0.41
C ARG A 315 22.45 18.49 -0.69
N HIS A 316 22.93 19.57 -1.32
CA HIS A 316 22.10 20.75 -1.63
C HIS A 316 20.80 20.40 -2.38
N HIS A 317 20.86 19.41 -3.27
CA HIS A 317 19.72 18.92 -4.05
C HIS A 317 18.88 17.85 -3.33
N ASP A 318 19.32 17.40 -2.14
CA ASP A 318 18.69 16.31 -1.37
C ASP A 318 18.05 16.78 -0.06
N ILE A 319 18.52 17.89 0.53
CA ILE A 319 18.02 18.42 1.80
C ILE A 319 17.37 19.79 1.67
N SER A 320 16.35 20.03 2.50
CA SER A 320 15.68 21.33 2.62
C SER A 320 15.41 21.71 4.08
N ALA A 321 15.50 23.00 4.38
CA ALA A 321 15.05 23.55 5.66
C ALA A 321 13.56 23.93 5.68
N TYR A 322 12.94 24.07 4.51
CA TYR A 322 11.54 24.49 4.39
C TYR A 322 10.87 23.79 3.21
N SER A 323 9.90 22.94 3.51
CA SER A 323 9.05 22.26 2.54
C SER A 323 7.68 21.99 3.18
N GLU A 324 6.62 22.48 2.54
CA GLU A 324 5.23 22.30 2.95
C GLU A 324 4.35 22.00 1.74
N GLY A 325 3.52 20.97 1.85
CA GLY A 325 2.51 20.61 0.85
C GLY A 325 1.11 20.93 1.31
N ILE A 326 0.23 21.10 0.34
CA ILE A 326 -1.21 21.22 0.56
C ILE A 326 -1.87 19.89 0.18
N PRO A 327 -2.87 19.40 0.93
CA PRO A 327 -3.67 18.25 0.52
C PRO A 327 -4.51 18.59 -0.74
N THR A 328 -3.94 18.44 -1.93
CA THR A 328 -4.62 18.67 -3.21
C THR A 328 -4.77 17.38 -4.02
N ASP A 329 -5.89 17.24 -4.73
CA ASP A 329 -6.11 16.18 -5.71
C ASP A 329 -5.43 16.60 -7.03
N THR A 330 -4.30 15.97 -7.36
CA THR A 330 -3.55 16.28 -8.59
C THR A 330 -4.14 15.65 -9.84
N TYR A 331 -5.03 14.66 -9.70
CA TYR A 331 -5.66 13.98 -10.81
C TYR A 331 -6.84 14.81 -11.34
N ALA A 332 -7.84 15.08 -10.48
CA ALA A 332 -9.07 15.79 -10.85
C ALA A 332 -9.08 17.28 -10.46
N GLY A 333 -8.18 17.71 -9.57
CA GLY A 333 -8.13 19.08 -9.07
C GLY A 333 -8.96 19.29 -7.80
N GLY A 334 -8.72 20.40 -7.10
CA GLY A 334 -9.36 20.71 -5.82
C GLY A 334 -8.53 20.26 -4.61
N LEU A 335 -9.04 20.58 -3.42
CA LEU A 335 -8.49 20.04 -2.17
C LEU A 335 -8.97 18.61 -1.96
N LYS A 336 -8.12 17.77 -1.36
CA LYS A 336 -8.52 16.44 -0.92
C LYS A 336 -9.56 16.54 0.19
N GLN A 337 -10.40 15.53 0.31
CA GLN A 337 -11.35 15.41 1.41
C GLN A 337 -10.76 14.59 2.57
N ASP A 338 -11.10 14.94 3.80
CA ASP A 338 -10.64 14.23 4.98
C ASP A 338 -11.41 12.92 5.17
N LEU A 339 -10.71 11.81 4.97
CA LEU A 339 -11.24 10.46 5.12
C LEU A 339 -11.61 10.15 6.56
N SER A 340 -10.89 10.71 7.54
CA SER A 340 -11.18 10.46 8.95
C SER A 340 -12.55 11.01 9.34
N ALA A 341 -12.96 12.15 8.78
CA ALA A 341 -14.30 12.70 8.92
C ALA A 341 -15.37 11.88 8.17
N LEU A 342 -15.09 11.42 6.94
CA LEU A 342 -16.04 10.62 6.14
C LEU A 342 -16.32 9.23 6.71
N LEU A 343 -15.35 8.66 7.42
CA LEU A 343 -15.45 7.38 8.12
C LEU A 343 -15.87 7.55 9.60
N ALA A 344 -15.99 8.79 10.09
CA ALA A 344 -16.40 9.05 11.47
C ALA A 344 -17.83 8.57 11.76
N THR A 345 -18.10 8.28 13.02
CA THR A 345 -19.45 7.99 13.52
C THR A 345 -20.35 9.18 13.28
N GLY A 346 -21.50 8.97 12.65
CA GLY A 346 -22.46 10.02 12.31
C GLY A 346 -22.30 10.62 10.90
N ALA A 347 -21.25 10.24 10.16
CA ALA A 347 -21.10 10.67 8.76
C ALA A 347 -22.24 10.14 7.88
N THR A 348 -22.91 11.03 7.15
CA THR A 348 -24.07 10.70 6.30
C THR A 348 -23.74 10.60 4.82
N THR A 349 -22.60 11.12 4.39
CA THR A 349 -22.16 11.15 2.98
C THR A 349 -20.69 10.81 2.89
N PRO A 350 -20.27 9.86 2.03
CA PRO A 350 -21.11 8.96 1.23
C PRO A 350 -22.02 8.06 2.08
N LEU A 351 -23.13 7.59 1.50
CA LEU A 351 -24.05 6.66 2.17
C LEU A 351 -23.35 5.31 2.38
N ASN A 352 -23.77 4.57 3.39
CA ASN A 352 -23.22 3.24 3.67
C ASN A 352 -23.33 2.26 2.48
N THR A 353 -24.35 2.43 1.64
CA THR A 353 -24.62 1.60 0.46
C THR A 353 -23.87 2.06 -0.79
N ASP A 354 -23.22 3.22 -0.76
CA ASP A 354 -22.49 3.74 -1.91
C ASP A 354 -21.25 2.87 -2.16
N ARG A 355 -20.97 2.60 -3.44
CA ARG A 355 -19.82 1.81 -3.87
C ARG A 355 -18.54 2.64 -3.75
N LEU A 356 -17.42 1.97 -3.49
CA LEU A 356 -16.11 2.63 -3.45
C LEU A 356 -15.60 2.98 -4.86
N PHE A 357 -15.95 2.19 -5.88
CA PHE A 357 -15.61 2.47 -7.28
C PHE A 357 -16.77 2.13 -8.23
N GLN A 358 -16.73 2.67 -9.45
CA GLN A 358 -17.74 2.45 -10.47
C GLN A 358 -17.63 1.05 -11.09
N VAL A 359 -18.75 0.48 -11.51
CA VAL A 359 -18.83 -0.91 -12.01
C VAL A 359 -19.35 -0.94 -13.44
N GLU A 360 -18.98 -1.97 -14.17
CA GLU A 360 -19.46 -2.19 -15.54
C GLU A 360 -20.98 -2.41 -15.59
N ALA A 361 -21.61 -1.98 -16.69
CA ALA A 361 -23.04 -2.17 -16.87
C ALA A 361 -23.37 -3.64 -17.12
N ASN A 362 -24.18 -4.25 -16.25
CA ASN A 362 -24.64 -5.63 -16.41
C ASN A 362 -25.92 -5.68 -17.26
N THR A 363 -25.85 -6.22 -18.47
CA THR A 363 -27.02 -6.42 -19.34
C THR A 363 -27.65 -7.80 -19.12
N GLY A 364 -28.65 -7.90 -18.23
CA GLY A 364 -29.55 -9.06 -18.14
C GLY A 364 -29.66 -9.72 -16.75
N ASP A 365 -30.90 -9.85 -16.26
CA ASP A 365 -31.40 -10.58 -15.07
C ASP A 365 -31.46 -9.88 -13.70
N SER A 366 -32.42 -10.35 -12.89
CA SER A 366 -32.92 -9.84 -11.60
C SER A 366 -32.01 -10.11 -10.39
N VAL A 367 -30.70 -10.23 -10.57
CA VAL A 367 -29.72 -10.47 -9.49
C VAL A 367 -28.95 -9.19 -9.22
N ASP A 368 -28.63 -8.93 -7.95
CA ASP A 368 -27.93 -7.73 -7.51
C ASP A 368 -26.58 -7.53 -8.23
N PRO A 369 -26.45 -6.51 -9.10
CA PRO A 369 -25.21 -6.24 -9.85
C PRO A 369 -24.05 -5.80 -8.95
N ASP A 370 -24.33 -5.51 -7.67
CA ASP A 370 -23.38 -4.93 -6.72
C ASP A 370 -22.79 -5.99 -5.82
N PHE A 371 -23.17 -7.26 -6.01
CA PHE A 371 -22.71 -8.33 -5.17
C PHE A 371 -21.18 -8.49 -5.25
N GLY A 372 -20.53 -8.33 -4.10
CA GLY A 372 -19.09 -8.41 -3.94
C GLY A 372 -18.36 -7.09 -4.13
N VAL A 373 -19.00 -6.04 -4.63
CA VAL A 373 -18.39 -4.72 -4.80
C VAL A 373 -18.25 -4.03 -3.44
N PRO A 374 -17.05 -3.53 -3.08
CA PRO A 374 -16.83 -2.85 -1.80
C PRO A 374 -17.68 -1.58 -1.64
N THR A 375 -18.24 -1.37 -0.45
CA THR A 375 -19.03 -0.18 -0.11
C THR A 375 -18.36 0.71 0.93
N TRP A 376 -18.78 1.97 0.97
CA TRP A 376 -18.37 2.92 2.02
C TRP A 376 -18.77 2.47 3.42
N GLY A 377 -19.90 1.78 3.57
CA GLY A 377 -20.33 1.24 4.87
C GLY A 377 -19.36 0.20 5.41
N GLN A 378 -18.87 -0.71 4.56
CA GLN A 378 -17.89 -1.73 4.98
C GLN A 378 -16.58 -1.10 5.46
N LEU A 379 -16.07 -0.12 4.70
CA LEU A 379 -14.85 0.60 5.05
C LEU A 379 -15.03 1.41 6.35
N ARG A 380 -16.17 2.10 6.48
CA ARG A 380 -16.54 2.86 7.69
C ARG A 380 -16.65 1.94 8.90
N SER A 381 -17.34 0.81 8.76
CA SER A 381 -17.47 -0.20 9.80
C SER A 381 -16.12 -0.76 10.24
N PHE A 382 -15.17 -0.95 9.33
CA PHE A 382 -13.80 -1.35 9.68
C PHE A 382 -13.08 -0.24 10.45
N ALA A 383 -13.04 0.98 9.91
CA ALA A 383 -12.33 2.12 10.53
C ALA A 383 -12.88 2.48 11.92
N GLN A 384 -14.18 2.29 12.14
CA GLN A 384 -14.86 2.51 13.42
C GLN A 384 -14.62 1.43 14.47
N THR A 385 -14.11 0.27 14.06
CA THR A 385 -13.83 -0.84 14.98
C THR A 385 -12.41 -0.72 15.49
N THR A 386 -12.25 -0.58 16.79
CA THR A 386 -10.96 -0.65 17.47
C THR A 386 -10.73 -2.04 18.04
N ALA A 387 -9.46 -2.35 18.31
CA ALA A 387 -9.04 -3.66 18.78
C ALA A 387 -9.53 -3.98 20.21
N GLY A 388 -9.74 -2.97 21.06
CA GLY A 388 -10.21 -3.17 22.42
C GLY A 388 -9.28 -4.05 23.25
N THR A 389 -9.87 -4.71 24.25
CA THR A 389 -9.28 -5.89 24.92
C THR A 389 -9.57 -7.16 24.13
N GLU A 390 -10.75 -7.26 23.53
CA GLU A 390 -11.21 -8.41 22.73
C GLU A 390 -12.15 -7.93 21.61
N LEU A 391 -12.16 -8.63 20.48
CA LEU A 391 -13.08 -8.40 19.37
C LEU A 391 -14.38 -9.18 19.57
N THR A 392 -15.52 -8.51 19.43
CA THR A 392 -16.82 -9.19 19.42
C THR A 392 -17.13 -9.74 18.02
N PRO A 393 -17.41 -11.05 17.87
CA PRO A 393 -17.85 -11.63 16.60
C PRO A 393 -19.09 -10.95 16.04
N ARG A 394 -19.11 -10.70 14.73
CA ARG A 394 -20.25 -10.11 14.03
C ARG A 394 -20.29 -10.52 12.55
N LEU A 395 -21.48 -10.73 12.02
CA LEU A 395 -21.66 -11.15 10.63
C LEU A 395 -21.25 -10.06 9.63
N PRO A 396 -20.67 -10.42 8.47
CA PRO A 396 -20.47 -9.49 7.37
C PRO A 396 -21.80 -9.15 6.68
N THR A 397 -22.00 -7.89 6.34
CA THR A 397 -23.14 -7.43 5.52
C THR A 397 -22.66 -6.56 4.36
N LYS A 398 -23.56 -6.15 3.45
CA LYS A 398 -23.23 -5.22 2.36
C LYS A 398 -22.63 -3.90 2.84
N THR A 399 -22.86 -3.53 4.10
CA THR A 399 -22.40 -2.26 4.67
C THR A 399 -21.60 -2.44 5.95
N GLN A 400 -21.24 -3.68 6.33
CA GLN A 400 -20.57 -3.96 7.59
C GLN A 400 -19.48 -5.00 7.39
N SER A 401 -18.27 -4.70 7.88
CA SER A 401 -17.16 -5.64 7.84
C SER A 401 -17.36 -6.74 8.89
N GLY A 402 -17.34 -8.00 8.47
CA GLY A 402 -17.49 -9.15 9.36
C GLY A 402 -16.27 -9.40 10.25
N ILE A 403 -16.51 -9.94 11.44
CA ILE A 403 -15.49 -10.35 12.42
C ILE A 403 -15.84 -11.77 12.88
N SER A 404 -14.96 -12.71 12.63
CA SER A 404 -15.09 -14.09 13.06
C SER A 404 -13.75 -14.81 13.06
N PRO A 405 -13.62 -15.92 13.79
CA PRO A 405 -12.56 -16.87 13.50
C PRO A 405 -12.74 -17.45 12.09
N VAL A 406 -11.65 -18.02 11.57
CA VAL A 406 -11.63 -18.76 10.31
C VAL A 406 -11.77 -20.25 10.60
N LEU A 407 -12.70 -20.92 9.93
CA LEU A 407 -12.89 -22.38 10.04
C LEU A 407 -11.75 -23.09 9.31
N THR A 408 -10.67 -23.51 9.97
CA THR A 408 -9.54 -24.16 9.27
C THR A 408 -9.78 -25.66 9.04
N TYR A 409 -10.65 -26.28 9.84
CA TYR A 409 -10.96 -27.69 9.74
C TYR A 409 -12.39 -28.00 10.16
N LEU A 410 -13.04 -28.88 9.41
CA LEU A 410 -14.32 -29.48 9.77
C LEU A 410 -14.34 -30.94 9.30
N SER A 411 -14.49 -31.87 10.23
CA SER A 411 -14.57 -33.29 9.92
C SER A 411 -15.77 -33.95 10.59
N LEU A 412 -16.41 -34.86 9.87
CA LEU A 412 -17.41 -35.77 10.40
C LEU A 412 -16.91 -37.20 10.23
N GLY A 413 -16.51 -37.80 11.34
CA GLY A 413 -16.28 -39.23 11.44
C GLY A 413 -17.59 -40.00 11.63
N PHE A 414 -17.61 -41.25 11.19
CA PHE A 414 -18.78 -42.12 11.26
C PHE A 414 -18.36 -43.55 11.59
N GLN A 415 -19.11 -44.21 12.47
CA GLN A 415 -18.93 -45.62 12.84
C GLN A 415 -20.26 -46.21 13.29
N TYR A 416 -20.56 -47.46 12.95
CA TYR A 416 -21.66 -48.16 13.61
C TYR A 416 -21.19 -48.74 14.94
N VAL A 417 -21.98 -48.51 15.99
CA VAL A 417 -21.67 -48.91 17.36
C VAL A 417 -22.86 -49.64 17.96
N VAL A 418 -22.60 -50.54 18.92
CA VAL A 418 -23.67 -51.11 19.74
C VAL A 418 -23.92 -50.17 20.92
N SER A 419 -25.18 -49.96 21.26
CA SER A 419 -25.58 -49.25 22.47
C SER A 419 -24.87 -49.85 23.71
N PRO A 420 -24.62 -49.06 24.77
CA PRO A 420 -24.05 -49.59 26.02
C PRO A 420 -24.85 -50.73 26.66
N SER A 421 -26.14 -50.86 26.31
CA SER A 421 -27.02 -51.95 26.74
C SER A 421 -26.81 -53.26 25.95
N GLY A 422 -26.07 -53.23 24.84
CA GLY A 422 -25.84 -54.36 23.95
C GLY A 422 -26.99 -54.70 23.01
N THR A 423 -28.10 -53.94 23.03
CA THR A 423 -29.37 -54.36 22.42
C THR A 423 -29.75 -53.68 21.11
N ASP A 424 -29.27 -52.45 20.88
CA ASP A 424 -29.54 -51.61 19.71
C ASP A 424 -28.23 -51.20 18.98
N ILE A 425 -28.27 -51.13 17.64
CA ILE A 425 -27.19 -50.60 16.80
C ILE A 425 -27.48 -49.13 16.47
N HIS A 426 -26.46 -48.28 16.58
CA HIS A 426 -26.52 -46.85 16.28
C HIS A 426 -25.43 -46.45 15.30
N LEU A 427 -25.68 -45.41 14.51
CA LEU A 427 -24.63 -44.70 13.79
C LEU A 427 -24.07 -43.61 14.72
N ALA A 428 -22.82 -43.78 15.15
CA ALA A 428 -22.05 -42.76 15.85
C ALA A 428 -21.48 -41.75 14.85
N ILE A 429 -21.59 -40.46 15.18
CA ILE A 429 -21.04 -39.33 14.42
C ILE A 429 -20.00 -38.63 15.30
N PHE A 430 -18.80 -38.42 14.78
CA PHE A 430 -17.65 -37.83 15.47
C PHE A 430 -17.33 -36.48 14.81
N PRO A 431 -17.95 -35.38 15.26
CA PRO A 431 -17.67 -34.05 14.76
C PRO A 431 -16.38 -33.48 15.36
N THR A 432 -15.50 -32.95 14.51
CA THR A 432 -14.29 -32.22 14.91
C THR A 432 -14.19 -30.93 14.12
N VAL A 433 -13.94 -29.82 14.81
CA VAL A 433 -13.90 -28.47 14.24
C VAL A 433 -12.63 -27.77 14.71
N THR A 434 -11.95 -27.02 13.83
CA THR A 434 -10.86 -26.14 14.24
C THR A 434 -11.18 -24.71 13.82
N LEU A 435 -11.09 -23.79 14.77
CA LEU A 435 -11.28 -22.36 14.56
C LEU A 435 -9.97 -21.63 14.86
N TRP A 436 -9.54 -20.78 13.93
CA TRP A 436 -8.33 -19.97 14.02
C TRP A 436 -8.70 -18.49 14.19
N ASN A 437 -8.02 -17.80 15.10
CA ASN A 437 -8.07 -16.34 15.21
C ASN A 437 -6.96 -15.69 14.36
N PRO A 438 -7.27 -15.08 13.21
CA PRO A 438 -6.25 -14.47 12.36
C PRO A 438 -5.88 -13.03 12.79
N TYR A 439 -6.43 -12.51 13.88
CA TYR A 439 -6.24 -11.13 14.32
C TYR A 439 -5.14 -10.99 15.38
N THR A 440 -4.55 -9.80 15.48
CA THR A 440 -3.54 -9.45 16.51
C THR A 440 -4.12 -9.29 17.93
N VAL A 441 -5.43 -9.43 18.09
CA VAL A 441 -6.15 -9.33 19.38
C VAL A 441 -7.09 -10.52 19.59
N PRO A 442 -7.43 -10.87 20.84
CA PRO A 442 -8.32 -11.99 21.12
C PRO A 442 -9.72 -11.79 20.54
N ILE A 443 -10.39 -12.86 20.15
CA ILE A 443 -11.82 -12.86 19.82
C ILE A 443 -12.60 -13.33 21.04
N ALA A 444 -13.61 -12.55 21.45
CA ALA A 444 -14.45 -12.86 22.59
C ALA A 444 -15.22 -14.17 22.41
N ALA A 445 -15.47 -14.86 23.53
CA ALA A 445 -16.27 -16.09 23.60
C ALA A 445 -17.65 -15.90 22.93
N ALA A 446 -18.01 -16.81 22.02
CA ALA A 446 -19.27 -16.77 21.32
C ALA A 446 -19.76 -18.18 20.94
N ARG A 447 -21.02 -18.25 20.52
CA ARG A 447 -21.65 -19.48 20.03
C ARG A 447 -21.74 -19.41 18.51
N TYR A 448 -21.22 -20.42 17.83
CA TYR A 448 -21.30 -20.55 16.38
C TYR A 448 -22.09 -21.79 16.00
N GLU A 449 -22.74 -21.74 14.86
CA GLU A 449 -23.31 -22.94 14.23
C GLU A 449 -22.36 -23.41 13.13
N VAL A 450 -22.05 -24.70 13.14
CA VAL A 450 -21.28 -25.35 12.08
C VAL A 450 -22.09 -26.49 11.48
N GLY A 451 -22.00 -26.67 10.18
CA GLY A 451 -22.78 -27.71 9.54
C GLY A 451 -22.47 -27.96 8.08
N PHE A 452 -23.21 -28.93 7.56
CA PHE A 452 -23.21 -29.29 6.15
C PHE A 452 -24.59 -29.05 5.56
N GLN A 453 -24.63 -28.23 4.53
CA GLN A 453 -25.84 -27.79 3.86
C GLN A 453 -25.83 -28.20 2.40
N ARG A 454 -26.98 -28.61 1.90
CA ARG A 454 -27.15 -29.08 0.53
C ARG A 454 -27.85 -28.03 -0.33
N ARG A 455 -27.41 -27.88 -1.59
CA ARG A 455 -27.96 -26.88 -2.54
C ARG A 455 -28.84 -27.45 -3.68
N TYR A 456 -28.67 -28.70 -4.13
CA TYR A 456 -29.49 -29.29 -5.23
C TYR A 456 -29.78 -30.81 -5.10
N SER A 457 -30.49 -31.41 -6.07
CA SER A 457 -31.17 -32.72 -6.10
C SER A 457 -30.34 -34.02 -5.88
N SER A 458 -29.03 -33.96 -5.58
CA SER A 458 -28.21 -35.14 -5.25
C SER A 458 -28.60 -35.80 -3.92
N LYS A 459 -29.15 -37.02 -3.97
CA LYS A 459 -29.47 -37.81 -2.77
C LYS A 459 -28.23 -38.63 -2.36
N ALA A 460 -27.82 -38.52 -1.10
CA ALA A 460 -26.78 -39.36 -0.51
C ALA A 460 -27.39 -40.22 0.61
N TRP A 461 -27.00 -41.49 0.66
CA TRP A 461 -27.42 -42.41 1.73
C TRP A 461 -26.21 -43.09 2.34
N LEU A 462 -26.24 -43.22 3.66
CA LEU A 462 -25.37 -44.11 4.41
C LEU A 462 -26.06 -45.46 4.56
N GLN A 463 -25.36 -46.54 4.28
CA GLN A 463 -25.87 -47.90 4.39
C GLN A 463 -25.14 -48.64 5.48
N LEU A 464 -25.90 -49.37 6.30
CA LEU A 464 -25.36 -50.46 7.09
C LEU A 464 -25.30 -51.69 6.18
N GLN A 465 -24.13 -52.30 6.08
CA GLN A 465 -23.96 -53.56 5.39
C GLN A 465 -23.37 -54.61 6.33
N GLU A 466 -23.89 -55.82 6.25
CA GLU A 466 -23.45 -57.00 6.98
C GLU A 466 -22.77 -57.95 6.00
N ALA A 467 -21.73 -58.66 6.43
CA ALA A 467 -21.09 -59.68 5.61
C ALA A 467 -22.11 -60.75 5.18
N ASP A 468 -22.10 -61.15 3.90
CA ASP A 468 -22.99 -62.20 3.41
C ASP A 468 -22.62 -63.56 4.05
N PRO A 469 -23.51 -64.19 4.83
CA PRO A 469 -23.23 -65.48 5.47
C PRO A 469 -22.97 -66.62 4.49
N THR A 470 -23.32 -66.46 3.20
CA THR A 470 -23.17 -67.47 2.15
C THR A 470 -21.79 -67.45 1.48
N GLY A 471 -20.98 -66.40 1.71
CA GLY A 471 -19.61 -66.30 1.22
C GLY A 471 -19.46 -66.06 -0.28
N ASP A 472 -20.46 -65.47 -0.97
CA ASP A 472 -20.36 -65.12 -2.39
C ASP A 472 -19.27 -64.03 -2.60
N PRO A 473 -18.15 -64.34 -3.27
CA PRO A 473 -17.07 -63.37 -3.48
C PRO A 473 -17.46 -62.22 -4.42
N ASN A 474 -18.56 -62.33 -5.17
CA ASN A 474 -19.04 -61.27 -6.06
C ASN A 474 -19.97 -60.26 -5.35
N PHE A 475 -20.63 -60.68 -4.27
CA PHE A 475 -21.54 -59.83 -3.48
C PHE A 475 -21.38 -60.06 -1.97
N PRO A 476 -20.19 -59.81 -1.38
CA PRO A 476 -19.89 -60.19 0.00
C PRO A 476 -20.65 -59.39 1.08
N TRP A 477 -21.63 -58.55 0.71
CA TRP A 477 -22.27 -57.59 1.61
C TRP A 477 -23.77 -57.42 1.36
N ILE A 478 -24.56 -57.57 2.42
CA ILE A 478 -26.01 -57.40 2.42
C ILE A 478 -26.36 -56.06 3.06
N VAL A 479 -27.07 -55.19 2.33
CA VAL A 479 -27.60 -53.92 2.88
C VAL A 479 -28.69 -54.24 3.91
N LYS A 480 -28.45 -53.84 5.16
CA LYS A 480 -29.39 -54.02 6.27
C LYS A 480 -30.22 -52.77 6.54
N GLU A 481 -29.64 -51.60 6.33
CA GLU A 481 -30.36 -50.34 6.44
C GLU A 481 -29.79 -49.30 5.47
N THR A 482 -30.62 -48.34 5.10
CA THR A 482 -30.24 -47.17 4.31
C THR A 482 -30.78 -45.92 5.00
N ARG A 483 -29.88 -45.07 5.47
CA ARG A 483 -30.15 -43.77 6.10
C ARG A 483 -29.94 -42.67 5.07
N SER A 484 -31.00 -41.91 4.80
CA SER A 484 -30.92 -40.76 3.91
C SER A 484 -30.25 -39.59 4.62
N LEU A 485 -29.23 -38.98 4.02
CA LEU A 485 -28.66 -37.69 4.47
C LEU A 485 -29.53 -36.50 4.06
N ASN A 486 -30.85 -36.71 3.93
CA ASN A 486 -31.81 -35.71 3.51
C ASN A 486 -32.66 -35.30 4.70
N ARG A 487 -33.03 -34.03 4.76
CA ARG A 487 -34.06 -33.54 5.68
C ARG A 487 -35.35 -34.35 5.49
N ALA A 488 -35.92 -34.84 6.60
CA ALA A 488 -37.21 -35.50 6.59
C ALA A 488 -38.31 -34.50 6.14
N GLY A 489 -39.00 -34.78 5.04
CA GLY A 489 -40.06 -33.93 4.49
C GLY A 489 -39.65 -32.96 3.37
N ALA A 490 -38.37 -32.86 3.01
CA ALA A 490 -37.92 -32.04 1.89
C ALA A 490 -38.46 -32.59 0.55
N THR A 491 -39.51 -31.96 0.02
CA THR A 491 -40.11 -32.29 -1.27
C THR A 491 -39.76 -31.21 -2.28
N ARG A 492 -38.65 -31.37 -3.01
CA ARG A 492 -38.38 -30.51 -4.18
C ARG A 492 -39.03 -31.13 -5.41
N SER A 493 -40.07 -30.48 -5.90
CA SER A 493 -40.80 -30.81 -7.11
C SER A 493 -40.37 -29.88 -8.24
N GLY A 494 -39.66 -30.42 -9.24
CA GLY A 494 -39.51 -29.83 -10.58
C GLY A 494 -38.22 -29.02 -10.88
N PRO A 495 -37.78 -28.98 -12.15
CA PRO A 495 -36.74 -28.07 -12.62
C PRO A 495 -37.29 -26.63 -12.65
N GLY A 496 -36.61 -25.69 -11.99
CA GLY A 496 -36.98 -24.25 -12.02
C GLY A 496 -37.36 -23.62 -10.67
N SER A 497 -37.55 -24.40 -9.60
CA SER A 497 -37.74 -23.81 -8.26
C SER A 497 -36.43 -23.19 -7.74
N THR A 498 -36.43 -21.96 -7.24
CA THR A 498 -35.32 -21.40 -6.44
C THR A 498 -35.24 -22.18 -5.12
N GLY A 499 -34.19 -22.99 -4.94
CA GLY A 499 -34.19 -24.11 -3.99
C GLY A 499 -34.13 -23.72 -2.51
N SER A 500 -34.96 -24.39 -1.68
CA SER A 500 -34.70 -24.51 -0.24
C SER A 500 -33.37 -25.23 -0.03
N TYR A 501 -32.56 -24.68 0.85
CA TYR A 501 -31.39 -25.37 1.36
C TYR A 501 -31.82 -26.43 2.38
N ASP A 502 -31.13 -27.57 2.42
CA ASP A 502 -31.37 -28.62 3.43
C ASP A 502 -30.06 -28.91 4.17
N SER A 503 -29.96 -28.53 5.44
CA SER A 503 -28.84 -28.90 6.34
C SER A 503 -29.17 -30.19 7.09
N TYR A 504 -28.34 -31.23 6.96
CA TYR A 504 -28.57 -32.53 7.62
C TYR A 504 -27.72 -32.71 8.90
N PHE A 505 -26.53 -32.11 8.93
CA PHE A 505 -25.65 -32.12 10.10
C PHE A 505 -25.44 -30.68 10.57
N ARG A 506 -25.84 -30.39 11.80
CA ARG A 506 -25.70 -29.08 12.45
C ARG A 506 -25.23 -29.32 13.88
N PHE A 507 -24.24 -28.56 14.32
CA PHE A 507 -23.70 -28.57 15.67
C PHE A 507 -23.53 -27.14 16.15
N VAL A 508 -23.68 -26.92 17.46
CA VAL A 508 -23.27 -25.66 18.09
C VAL A 508 -21.83 -25.81 18.54
N VAL A 509 -21.01 -24.79 18.29
CA VAL A 509 -19.65 -24.68 18.83
C VAL A 509 -19.67 -23.57 19.88
N GLU A 510 -19.37 -23.92 21.12
CA GLU A 510 -19.19 -22.94 22.20
C GLU A 510 -17.71 -22.65 22.36
N THR A 511 -17.31 -21.44 22.01
CA THR A 511 -15.91 -21.01 22.11
C THR A 511 -15.67 -20.26 23.40
N GLN A 512 -14.49 -20.45 23.97
CA GLN A 512 -13.89 -19.47 24.87
C GLN A 512 -13.28 -18.30 24.08
N THR A 513 -12.66 -17.36 24.80
CA THR A 513 -11.81 -16.35 24.16
C THR A 513 -10.68 -17.05 23.40
N ILE A 514 -10.58 -16.79 22.09
CA ILE A 514 -9.50 -17.33 21.25
C ILE A 514 -8.40 -16.28 21.17
N GLY A 515 -7.20 -16.60 21.66
CA GLY A 515 -6.05 -15.70 21.70
C GLY A 515 -5.56 -15.27 20.31
N PRO A 516 -4.72 -14.24 20.19
CA PRO A 516 -4.16 -13.78 18.92
C PRO A 516 -3.38 -14.90 18.20
N GLY A 517 -3.74 -15.20 16.96
CA GLY A 517 -3.09 -16.24 16.17
C GLY A 517 -3.41 -17.68 16.60
N GLU A 518 -4.12 -17.87 17.71
CA GLU A 518 -4.41 -19.19 18.28
C GLU A 518 -5.40 -19.96 17.41
N SER A 519 -5.18 -21.27 17.32
CA SER A 519 -6.09 -22.22 16.67
C SER A 519 -6.51 -23.29 17.66
N ILE A 520 -7.82 -23.47 17.85
CA ILE A 520 -8.38 -24.35 18.88
C ILE A 520 -9.25 -25.43 18.24
N ILE A 521 -9.13 -26.66 18.74
CA ILE A 521 -9.94 -27.82 18.34
C ILE A 521 -11.17 -27.94 19.25
N TYR A 522 -12.32 -28.17 18.62
CA TYR A 522 -13.60 -28.40 19.29
C TYR A 522 -14.16 -29.77 18.89
N SER A 523 -14.58 -30.54 19.89
CA SER A 523 -15.21 -31.85 19.70
C SER A 523 -16.23 -32.14 20.82
N LEU A 524 -16.87 -33.31 20.80
CA LEU A 524 -17.85 -33.70 21.81
C LEU A 524 -17.16 -34.18 23.10
N GLN A 525 -17.47 -33.53 24.22
CA GLN A 525 -16.87 -33.79 25.52
C GLN A 525 -17.88 -34.20 26.59
N GLY A 526 -17.40 -34.82 27.67
CA GLY A 526 -18.14 -35.01 28.92
C GLY A 526 -19.57 -35.55 28.75
N SER A 527 -20.56 -34.77 29.21
CA SER A 527 -21.98 -35.15 29.16
C SER A 527 -22.59 -35.10 27.76
N GLU A 528 -21.97 -34.46 26.78
CA GLU A 528 -22.44 -34.45 25.38
C GLU A 528 -22.06 -35.73 24.64
N ASN A 529 -20.99 -36.40 25.07
CA ASN A 529 -20.56 -37.66 24.48
C ASN A 529 -21.64 -38.75 24.67
N ASN A 530 -21.86 -39.54 23.63
CA ASN A 530 -22.81 -40.66 23.57
C ASN A 530 -24.30 -40.25 23.71
N LYS A 531 -24.64 -38.96 23.58
CA LYS A 531 -26.04 -38.49 23.51
C LYS A 531 -26.66 -38.76 22.14
N LEU A 532 -27.99 -38.74 22.08
CA LEU A 532 -28.69 -38.78 20.81
C LEU A 532 -28.44 -37.49 20.00
N PHE A 533 -28.18 -37.64 18.71
CA PHE A 533 -28.10 -36.53 17.77
C PHE A 533 -29.48 -35.89 17.60
N ASN A 534 -29.57 -34.59 17.86
CA ASN A 534 -30.79 -33.80 17.76
C ASN A 534 -30.51 -32.41 17.19
N ALA A 535 -30.74 -32.29 15.88
CA ALA A 535 -30.73 -31.02 15.16
C ALA A 535 -32.13 -30.82 14.55
N PRO A 536 -33.05 -30.10 15.23
CA PRO A 536 -34.38 -29.88 14.69
C PRO A 536 -34.32 -29.04 13.40
N ALA A 537 -35.32 -29.22 12.54
CA ALA A 537 -35.37 -28.53 11.25
C ALA A 537 -35.60 -27.01 11.41
N ASN A 538 -36.41 -26.63 12.41
CA ASN A 538 -36.55 -25.26 12.88
C ASN A 538 -36.17 -25.28 14.36
N GLY A 539 -35.24 -24.44 14.78
CA GLY A 539 -34.67 -24.41 16.12
C GLY A 539 -33.16 -24.66 16.14
N GLU A 540 -32.58 -24.38 17.29
CA GLU A 540 -31.16 -24.54 17.58
C GLU A 540 -30.75 -26.03 17.67
N PRO A 541 -29.59 -26.44 17.11
CA PRO A 541 -29.04 -27.77 17.33
C PRO A 541 -28.71 -28.00 18.81
N GLN A 542 -29.07 -29.16 19.37
CA GLN A 542 -28.87 -29.40 20.80
C GLN A 542 -27.51 -30.00 21.16
N ASN A 543 -26.77 -30.51 20.17
CA ASN A 543 -25.46 -31.10 20.40
C ASN A 543 -24.38 -30.01 20.32
N VAL A 544 -23.64 -29.85 21.41
CA VAL A 544 -22.66 -28.77 21.61
C VAL A 544 -21.23 -29.33 21.59
N LEU A 545 -20.37 -28.70 20.80
CA LEU A 545 -18.92 -28.93 20.76
C LEU A 545 -18.25 -27.92 21.68
N THR A 546 -17.36 -28.40 22.54
CA THR A 546 -16.55 -27.58 23.45
C THR A 546 -15.08 -27.79 23.15
N GLU A 547 -14.22 -26.93 23.71
CA GLU A 547 -12.77 -27.03 23.54
C GLU A 547 -12.26 -28.44 23.91
N GLY A 548 -11.26 -28.89 23.14
CA GLY A 548 -10.48 -30.07 23.38
C GLY A 548 -10.73 -31.11 22.31
N PHE A 549 -9.69 -31.85 21.95
CA PHE A 549 -9.80 -32.97 21.03
C PHE A 549 -10.10 -34.26 21.81
N ASN A 550 -11.29 -34.83 21.61
CA ASN A 550 -11.66 -36.15 22.11
C ASN A 550 -11.88 -37.10 20.93
N PRO A 551 -10.94 -38.02 20.64
CA PRO A 551 -11.05 -38.94 19.51
C PRO A 551 -12.25 -39.89 19.61
N ALA A 552 -12.75 -40.14 20.82
CA ALA A 552 -13.92 -40.98 21.09
C ALA A 552 -15.22 -40.18 21.24
N GLY A 553 -15.18 -38.85 21.10
CA GLY A 553 -16.33 -37.96 21.25
C GLY A 553 -17.33 -38.13 20.11
N HIS A 554 -18.49 -38.70 20.40
CA HIS A 554 -19.51 -38.98 19.39
C HIS A 554 -20.95 -38.75 19.88
N VAL A 555 -21.85 -38.53 18.92
CA VAL A 555 -23.31 -38.56 19.15
C VAL A 555 -23.92 -39.72 18.38
N LEU A 556 -24.98 -40.29 18.93
CA LEU A 556 -25.69 -41.43 18.35
C LEU A 556 -26.89 -40.95 17.55
N MET A 557 -26.97 -41.30 16.27
CA MET A 557 -28.24 -41.20 15.58
C MET A 557 -29.30 -42.11 16.24
N PRO A 558 -30.60 -41.77 16.14
CA PRO A 558 -31.67 -42.65 16.57
C PRO A 558 -31.49 -44.09 16.03
N SER A 559 -31.78 -45.07 16.89
CA SER A 559 -31.50 -46.50 16.66
C SER A 559 -31.99 -46.99 15.30
N ILE A 560 -31.23 -47.90 14.70
CA ILE A 560 -31.60 -48.50 13.43
C ILE A 560 -32.70 -49.56 13.57
N SER A 561 -33.36 -49.92 12.46
CA SER A 561 -34.43 -50.95 12.49
C SER A 561 -33.94 -52.33 12.92
N GLN A 562 -32.66 -52.63 12.69
CA GLN A 562 -31.97 -53.81 13.19
C GLN A 562 -31.52 -53.55 14.63
N LYS A 563 -32.22 -54.17 15.59
CA LYS A 563 -31.94 -53.93 17.00
C LYS A 563 -30.68 -54.67 17.45
N SER A 564 -30.62 -55.99 17.28
CA SER A 564 -29.55 -56.77 17.90
C SER A 564 -28.45 -57.21 16.93
N PRO A 565 -27.16 -57.14 17.34
CA PRO A 565 -26.08 -57.84 16.64
C PRO A 565 -26.31 -59.37 16.67
N THR A 566 -25.67 -60.10 15.77
CA THR A 566 -25.71 -61.58 15.78
C THR A 566 -25.14 -62.11 17.10
N SER A 567 -25.72 -63.19 17.62
CA SER A 567 -25.44 -63.71 18.96
C SER A 567 -24.00 -64.23 19.17
N ASP A 568 -23.21 -64.34 18.11
CA ASP A 568 -21.87 -64.92 18.10
C ASP A 568 -20.74 -63.88 18.14
N GLY A 569 -21.04 -62.59 17.99
CA GLY A 569 -20.08 -61.49 17.97
C GLY A 569 -19.04 -61.56 16.84
N SER A 570 -19.21 -62.48 15.87
CA SER A 570 -18.22 -62.77 14.82
C SER A 570 -18.55 -62.09 13.49
N THR A 571 -19.79 -61.62 13.34
CA THR A 571 -20.27 -61.02 12.08
C THR A 571 -19.69 -59.62 11.89
N GLU A 572 -19.10 -59.41 10.72
CA GLU A 572 -18.46 -58.15 10.35
C GLU A 572 -19.49 -57.21 9.72
N TYR A 573 -19.41 -55.93 10.12
CA TYR A 573 -20.25 -54.87 9.60
C TYR A 573 -19.39 -53.78 8.98
N ARG A 574 -20.00 -53.03 8.06
CA ARG A 574 -19.39 -51.82 7.50
C ARG A 574 -20.42 -50.74 7.23
N VAL A 575 -19.96 -49.49 7.25
CA VAL A 575 -20.67 -48.36 6.63
C VAL A 575 -20.31 -48.30 5.15
N ALA A 576 -21.31 -48.06 4.28
CA ALA A 576 -21.12 -47.86 2.85
C ALA A 576 -21.96 -46.69 2.31
N ILE A 577 -21.50 -46.01 1.24
CA ILE A 577 -22.26 -44.98 0.54
C ILE A 577 -22.78 -45.50 -0.80
N ASN A 578 -24.08 -45.29 -1.06
CA ASN A 578 -24.73 -45.78 -2.29
C ASN A 578 -25.20 -44.65 -3.21
N ARG A 579 -25.13 -44.86 -4.52
CA ARG A 579 -25.70 -44.00 -5.57
C ARG A 579 -27.07 -44.56 -5.97
N SER A 580 -28.14 -43.75 -5.89
CA SER A 580 -29.43 -44.14 -6.47
C SER A 580 -29.79 -43.17 -7.60
N ASN A 581 -29.41 -43.53 -8.81
CA ASN A 581 -30.30 -43.35 -9.94
C ASN A 581 -30.74 -44.75 -10.35
N GLY A 582 -32.04 -44.98 -10.58
CA GLY A 582 -32.64 -46.30 -10.81
C GLY A 582 -32.20 -47.04 -12.09
N ALA A 583 -30.95 -46.91 -12.52
CA ALA A 583 -30.29 -47.77 -13.48
C ALA A 583 -29.40 -48.78 -12.73
N ALA A 584 -29.23 -49.98 -13.29
CA ALA A 584 -28.66 -51.17 -12.68
C ALA A 584 -27.19 -51.08 -12.21
N ASP A 585 -26.55 -49.91 -12.25
CA ASP A 585 -25.18 -49.69 -11.82
C ASP A 585 -25.11 -49.41 -10.31
N LYS A 586 -25.04 -50.48 -9.52
CA LYS A 586 -24.75 -50.48 -8.08
C LYS A 586 -23.29 -50.10 -7.78
N THR A 587 -22.86 -48.91 -8.20
CA THR A 587 -21.51 -48.41 -7.90
C THR A 587 -21.47 -47.73 -6.53
N ILE A 588 -20.67 -48.29 -5.61
CA ILE A 588 -20.35 -47.68 -4.30
C ILE A 588 -19.46 -46.46 -4.58
N SER A 589 -19.83 -45.29 -4.05
CA SER A 589 -19.10 -44.04 -4.27
C SER A 589 -18.08 -43.80 -3.14
N ALA A 590 -16.94 -43.19 -3.47
CA ALA A 590 -15.86 -42.88 -2.52
C ALA A 590 -16.06 -41.58 -1.72
N ASP A 591 -17.12 -40.81 -1.97
CA ASP A 591 -17.31 -39.47 -1.38
C ASP A 591 -18.78 -39.16 -1.04
N ILE A 592 -19.02 -38.42 0.06
CA ILE A 592 -20.35 -37.89 0.43
C ILE A 592 -20.81 -36.79 -0.56
N THR A 593 -19.92 -36.27 -1.41
CA THR A 593 -20.12 -35.01 -2.13
C THR A 593 -20.23 -35.13 -3.66
N TYR A 594 -20.95 -36.12 -4.17
CA TYR A 594 -21.04 -36.33 -5.62
C TYR A 594 -22.03 -35.37 -6.32
N SER A 595 -21.54 -34.70 -7.36
CA SER A 595 -22.31 -33.90 -8.34
C SER A 595 -22.43 -34.71 -9.65
N TYR A 596 -23.61 -34.72 -10.26
CA TYR A 596 -23.86 -35.40 -11.53
C TYR A 596 -23.35 -34.52 -12.69
N ILE A 597 -22.39 -35.03 -13.48
CA ILE A 597 -21.88 -34.35 -14.67
C ILE A 597 -22.78 -34.72 -15.86
N ASP A 598 -23.69 -33.83 -16.24
CA ASP A 598 -24.05 -33.73 -17.66
C ASP A 598 -23.12 -32.68 -18.27
N SER A 599 -22.37 -33.09 -19.30
CA SER A 599 -21.41 -32.30 -20.07
C SER A 599 -21.93 -30.97 -20.62
N THR A 600 -23.22 -30.66 -20.46
CA THR A 600 -23.86 -29.49 -21.08
C THR A 600 -24.38 -28.44 -20.11
N ASN A 601 -24.52 -28.70 -18.79
CA ASN A 601 -25.04 -27.72 -17.83
C ASN A 601 -24.60 -28.01 -16.38
N MET A 602 -23.78 -27.14 -15.78
CA MET A 602 -23.27 -27.23 -14.39
C MET A 602 -24.33 -26.96 -13.29
N ASN A 603 -25.58 -27.38 -13.48
CA ASN A 603 -26.72 -26.93 -12.67
C ASN A 603 -27.05 -27.76 -11.40
N GLN A 604 -26.20 -28.70 -10.95
CA GLN A 604 -26.64 -29.65 -9.91
C GLN A 604 -25.58 -30.06 -8.87
N GLY A 605 -25.72 -29.55 -7.64
CA GLY A 605 -25.48 -30.32 -6.41
C GLY A 605 -24.24 -29.96 -5.61
N GLU A 606 -24.22 -28.80 -4.95
CA GLU A 606 -23.14 -28.44 -4.02
C GLU A 606 -23.54 -28.75 -2.57
N ILE A 607 -22.70 -29.52 -1.87
CA ILE A 607 -22.71 -29.55 -0.39
C ILE A 607 -21.76 -28.44 0.07
N CYS A 608 -22.27 -27.57 0.92
CA CYS A 608 -21.55 -26.45 1.51
C CYS A 608 -21.25 -26.78 2.97
N ALA A 609 -19.98 -26.74 3.38
CA ALA A 609 -19.66 -26.55 4.79
C ALA A 609 -19.86 -25.06 5.13
N TYR A 610 -20.27 -24.74 6.36
CA TYR A 610 -20.42 -23.34 6.78
C TYR A 610 -20.10 -23.15 8.25
N LEU A 611 -19.72 -21.92 8.57
CA LEU A 611 -19.68 -21.35 9.92
C LEU A 611 -20.68 -20.20 9.95
N GLY A 612 -21.66 -20.23 10.86
CA GLY A 612 -22.74 -19.26 10.93
C GLY A 612 -23.10 -18.86 12.35
N GLU A 613 -24.04 -17.92 12.47
CA GLU A 613 -24.65 -17.56 13.74
C GLU A 613 -25.65 -18.65 14.19
N VAL A 614 -25.78 -18.84 15.50
CA VAL A 614 -26.79 -19.75 16.08
C VAL A 614 -28.16 -19.06 16.04
N VAL A 615 -29.08 -19.59 15.24
CA VAL A 615 -30.41 -18.98 15.02
C VAL A 615 -31.55 -19.99 15.16
N GLU A 616 -32.71 -19.52 15.66
CA GLU A 616 -33.93 -20.34 15.78
C GLU A 616 -34.58 -20.69 14.43
N THR A 617 -34.28 -19.91 13.39
CA THR A 617 -34.76 -20.12 12.00
C THR A 617 -33.59 -20.52 11.12
N GLU A 618 -33.81 -21.33 10.08
CA GLU A 618 -32.69 -21.90 9.31
C GLU A 618 -31.66 -20.84 8.87
N PRO A 619 -30.35 -21.16 8.93
CA PRO A 619 -29.32 -20.38 8.28
C PRO A 619 -29.43 -20.59 6.76
N ILE A 620 -30.46 -19.97 6.18
CA ILE A 620 -30.56 -19.80 4.74
C ILE A 620 -29.39 -18.88 4.39
N GLY A 621 -28.38 -19.39 3.68
CA GLY A 621 -27.17 -18.63 3.32
C GLY A 621 -27.42 -17.38 2.48
N PHE A 622 -28.67 -17.08 2.14
CA PHE A 622 -29.10 -15.90 1.41
C PHE A 622 -30.59 -15.60 1.62
N ASP A 623 -30.91 -14.44 2.19
CA ASP A 623 -32.23 -13.84 2.07
C ASP A 623 -32.24 -12.87 0.86
N PRO A 624 -32.96 -13.21 -0.23
CA PRO A 624 -33.00 -12.38 -1.44
C PRO A 624 -33.74 -11.04 -1.25
N THR A 625 -34.51 -10.87 -0.17
CA THR A 625 -35.34 -9.68 0.07
C THR A 625 -34.64 -8.61 0.91
N THR A 626 -33.81 -9.03 1.86
CA THR A 626 -33.00 -8.14 2.71
C THR A 626 -31.56 -8.02 2.20
N GLY A 627 -31.06 -9.01 1.46
CA GLY A 627 -29.67 -9.10 1.03
C GLY A 627 -28.71 -9.52 2.15
N ASP A 628 -29.23 -9.80 3.34
CA ASP A 628 -28.46 -10.19 4.52
C ASP A 628 -28.19 -11.70 4.53
N LYS A 629 -26.96 -12.07 4.85
CA LYS A 629 -26.50 -13.46 4.88
C LYS A 629 -26.03 -13.82 6.29
N ARG A 630 -26.45 -14.98 6.78
CA ARG A 630 -26.25 -15.43 8.18
C ARG A 630 -24.99 -16.30 8.38
N TRP A 631 -24.05 -16.27 7.44
CA TRP A 631 -22.80 -17.02 7.55
C TRP A 631 -21.63 -16.08 7.84
N TYR A 632 -20.73 -16.54 8.68
CA TYR A 632 -19.40 -15.95 8.78
C TYR A 632 -18.56 -16.40 7.59
N GLN A 633 -18.64 -17.69 7.25
CA GLN A 633 -17.95 -18.28 6.11
C GLN A 633 -18.75 -19.44 5.51
N SER A 634 -18.60 -19.63 4.21
CA SER A 634 -19.18 -20.76 3.49
C SER A 634 -18.26 -21.31 2.43
N PHE A 635 -18.27 -22.64 2.32
CA PHE A 635 -17.31 -23.38 1.53
C PHE A 635 -18.07 -24.31 0.59
N THR A 636 -17.96 -24.08 -0.71
CA THR A 636 -18.54 -24.98 -1.72
C THR A 636 -17.48 -25.96 -2.20
N ARG A 637 -17.74 -27.27 -2.18
CA ARG A 637 -16.75 -28.28 -2.62
C ARG A 637 -16.48 -28.17 -4.14
N ALA A 638 -15.21 -28.04 -4.49
CA ALA A 638 -14.65 -28.34 -5.80
C ALA A 638 -14.31 -29.85 -5.93
N TYR A 639 -14.59 -30.41 -7.09
CA TYR A 639 -14.51 -31.82 -7.49
C TYR A 639 -13.23 -32.58 -7.06
N SER A 640 -13.35 -33.85 -6.67
CA SER A 640 -12.24 -34.82 -6.70
C SER A 640 -12.12 -35.38 -8.12
N GLY A 641 -10.93 -35.31 -8.71
CA GLY A 641 -10.66 -35.82 -10.06
C GLY A 641 -11.27 -37.19 -10.32
N THR A 642 -11.86 -37.35 -11.49
CA THR A 642 -12.07 -38.65 -12.12
C THR A 642 -10.70 -39.17 -12.49
N ASP A 643 -10.01 -39.79 -11.56
CA ASP A 643 -8.96 -40.71 -11.93
C ASP A 643 -9.64 -41.83 -12.76
N PRO A 644 -9.42 -41.92 -14.09
CA PRO A 644 -10.12 -42.88 -14.95
C PRO A 644 -9.69 -44.32 -14.66
N GLY A 645 -8.71 -44.51 -13.78
CA GLY A 645 -8.09 -45.78 -13.44
C GLY A 645 -8.62 -46.49 -12.18
N TYR A 646 -9.57 -45.93 -11.41
CA TYR A 646 -10.09 -46.66 -10.25
C TYR A 646 -11.00 -47.82 -10.64
N SER A 647 -10.37 -48.97 -10.86
CA SER A 647 -10.96 -50.29 -10.75
C SER A 647 -11.75 -50.39 -9.44
N SER A 648 -13.07 -50.56 -9.55
CA SER A 648 -14.01 -51.28 -8.68
C SER A 648 -13.54 -51.84 -7.31
N GLY A 649 -12.88 -51.07 -6.46
CA GLY A 649 -12.48 -51.47 -5.11
C GLY A 649 -11.50 -50.48 -4.52
N SER A 650 -11.94 -49.39 -3.92
CA SER A 650 -12.34 -49.39 -2.51
C SER A 650 -13.22 -48.16 -2.27
N GLY A 651 -14.54 -48.36 -2.29
CA GLY A 651 -15.48 -47.33 -1.84
C GLY A 651 -15.31 -47.05 -0.35
N LEU A 652 -16.02 -46.03 0.16
CA LEU A 652 -16.16 -45.72 1.59
C LEU A 652 -16.68 -46.94 2.35
N ALA A 653 -15.79 -47.86 2.67
CA ALA A 653 -16.07 -49.10 3.36
C ALA A 653 -15.11 -49.12 4.54
N GLN A 654 -15.67 -49.03 5.74
CA GLN A 654 -15.03 -49.57 6.92
C GLN A 654 -14.49 -50.98 6.56
N GLY A 655 -13.22 -51.25 6.91
CA GLY A 655 -12.71 -52.62 6.84
C GLY A 655 -13.60 -53.53 7.69
N PRO A 656 -13.93 -54.74 7.23
CA PRO A 656 -14.80 -55.65 7.97
C PRO A 656 -14.38 -55.73 9.44
N ALA A 657 -15.30 -55.43 10.37
CA ALA A 657 -15.00 -55.52 11.79
C ALA A 657 -16.26 -55.90 12.60
N PRO A 658 -16.10 -56.66 13.70
CA PRO A 658 -17.16 -56.83 14.68
C PRO A 658 -17.62 -55.48 15.24
N LEU A 659 -18.91 -55.34 15.54
CA LEU A 659 -19.41 -54.14 16.21
C LEU A 659 -18.81 -54.07 17.62
N SER A 660 -18.15 -52.95 17.93
CA SER A 660 -17.48 -52.69 19.20
C SER A 660 -17.98 -51.38 19.83
N THR A 661 -17.53 -51.09 21.06
CA THR A 661 -17.69 -49.78 21.68
C THR A 661 -16.87 -48.73 20.92
N ALA A 662 -17.46 -47.56 20.65
CA ALA A 662 -16.82 -46.49 19.88
C ALA A 662 -15.51 -46.00 20.53
N THR A 663 -14.44 -45.91 19.72
CA THR A 663 -13.13 -45.39 20.14
C THR A 663 -12.56 -44.37 19.15
N ILE A 664 -12.68 -44.65 17.85
CA ILE A 664 -12.30 -43.77 16.74
C ILE A 664 -13.24 -44.03 15.56
N PRO A 665 -13.52 -43.04 14.70
CA PRO A 665 -14.38 -43.25 13.52
C PRO A 665 -13.76 -44.24 12.54
N ALA A 666 -14.61 -45.06 11.92
CA ALA A 666 -14.18 -46.04 10.92
C ALA A 666 -13.92 -45.39 9.56
N PHE A 667 -14.64 -44.32 9.24
CA PHE A 667 -14.33 -43.43 8.13
C PHE A 667 -14.67 -41.99 8.52
N ALA A 668 -14.04 -41.03 7.87
CA ALA A 668 -14.35 -39.62 8.07
C ALA A 668 -14.40 -38.86 6.75
N GLN A 669 -15.37 -37.95 6.66
CA GLN A 669 -15.38 -36.91 5.64
C GLN A 669 -14.81 -35.64 6.25
N THR A 670 -13.70 -35.17 5.68
CA THR A 670 -12.95 -34.03 6.20
C THR A 670 -12.95 -32.90 5.18
N PHE A 671 -13.13 -31.68 5.65
CA PHE A 671 -12.90 -30.42 4.96
C PHE A 671 -11.77 -29.70 5.69
N LYS A 672 -10.68 -29.42 4.98
CA LYS A 672 -9.52 -28.71 5.53
C LYS A 672 -9.20 -27.51 4.66
N ALA A 673 -8.91 -26.39 5.30
CA ALA A 673 -8.42 -25.20 4.63
C ALA A 673 -7.08 -25.52 3.97
N ALA A 674 -6.97 -25.19 2.69
CA ALA A 674 -5.77 -25.30 1.91
C ALA A 674 -5.51 -23.94 1.27
N PHE A 675 -4.69 -23.13 1.94
CA PHE A 675 -4.46 -21.76 1.50
C PHE A 675 -3.46 -21.68 0.33
N ALA A 676 -2.50 -22.60 0.24
CA ALA A 676 -1.51 -22.64 -0.84
C ALA A 676 -1.49 -23.97 -1.63
N LYS A 677 -2.57 -24.31 -2.34
CA LYS A 677 -2.54 -25.41 -3.32
C LYS A 677 -1.84 -24.96 -4.60
N SER A 678 -0.70 -25.58 -4.92
CA SER A 678 0.10 -25.39 -6.15
C SER A 678 0.36 -23.92 -6.53
N SER A 679 1.58 -23.46 -6.23
CA SER A 679 2.27 -22.44 -7.05
C SER A 679 1.71 -21.01 -7.09
N MET A 680 0.94 -20.55 -6.07
CA MET A 680 0.51 -19.15 -5.95
C MET A 680 0.95 -18.44 -4.65
N ARG A 681 0.92 -17.11 -4.69
CA ARG A 681 1.11 -16.20 -3.54
C ARG A 681 -0.24 -15.93 -2.88
N TRP A 682 -0.64 -16.83 -2.00
CA TRP A 682 -2.04 -16.96 -1.61
C TRP A 682 -2.60 -15.75 -0.83
N LEU A 683 -1.80 -15.04 -0.03
CA LEU A 683 -2.23 -13.79 0.62
C LEU A 683 -2.28 -12.59 -0.31
N ALA A 684 -1.42 -12.60 -1.33
CA ALA A 684 -1.37 -11.55 -2.33
C ALA A 684 -2.63 -11.55 -3.21
N GLN A 685 -3.19 -12.74 -3.50
CA GLN A 685 -4.22 -12.92 -4.52
C GLN A 685 -5.46 -13.69 -4.02
N GLY A 686 -5.57 -13.91 -2.71
CA GLY A 686 -6.78 -14.46 -2.11
C GLY A 686 -6.98 -14.05 -0.66
N ASN A 687 -8.18 -14.32 -0.14
CA ASN A 687 -8.64 -13.84 1.16
C ASN A 687 -9.22 -14.96 2.03
N PRO A 688 -8.55 -15.35 3.13
CA PRO A 688 -9.04 -16.40 4.03
C PRO A 688 -10.25 -15.96 4.86
N ARG A 689 -10.48 -14.64 5.02
CA ARG A 689 -11.65 -14.08 5.73
C ARG A 689 -12.85 -13.87 4.80
N ALA A 690 -12.77 -14.31 3.56
CA ALA A 690 -13.86 -14.13 2.62
C ALA A 690 -15.12 -14.85 3.12
N PHE A 691 -16.24 -14.16 3.01
CA PHE A 691 -17.55 -14.71 3.35
C PHE A 691 -17.92 -15.92 2.47
N MET A 692 -17.54 -15.88 1.19
CA MET A 692 -17.75 -16.96 0.22
C MET A 692 -16.44 -17.51 -0.31
N VAL A 693 -16.23 -18.80 -0.13
CA VAL A 693 -15.12 -19.53 -0.74
C VAL A 693 -15.65 -20.33 -1.92
N LEU A 694 -15.36 -19.83 -3.12
CA LEU A 694 -15.91 -20.29 -4.39
C LEU A 694 -14.79 -20.64 -5.38
N ARG A 695 -15.17 -21.41 -6.40
CA ARG A 695 -14.36 -21.61 -7.60
C ARG A 695 -14.45 -20.38 -8.52
N HIS A 696 -13.32 -19.92 -9.06
CA HIS A 696 -13.36 -18.88 -10.08
C HIS A 696 -13.80 -19.47 -11.43
N PRO A 697 -14.56 -18.77 -12.28
CA PRO A 697 -15.10 -19.36 -13.51
C PRO A 697 -14.04 -19.84 -14.51
N ARG A 698 -12.86 -19.19 -14.56
CA ARG A 698 -11.72 -19.71 -15.34
C ARG A 698 -11.17 -21.04 -14.81
N ASP A 699 -11.33 -21.34 -13.52
CA ASP A 699 -10.96 -22.64 -12.99
C ASP A 699 -11.81 -23.74 -13.65
N ALA A 700 -13.05 -23.47 -14.07
CA ALA A 700 -14.00 -24.44 -14.64
C ALA A 700 -13.63 -24.91 -16.05
N GLU A 701 -12.89 -24.10 -16.81
CA GLU A 701 -12.42 -24.44 -18.16
C GLU A 701 -11.34 -25.56 -18.15
N PHE A 702 -10.80 -25.89 -16.97
CA PHE A 702 -9.67 -26.79 -16.76
C PHE A 702 -10.06 -28.28 -16.53
N ASN A 703 -11.10 -28.79 -17.20
CA ASN A 703 -11.59 -30.15 -16.94
C ASN A 703 -10.75 -31.25 -17.64
N THR A 704 -9.52 -31.50 -17.16
CA THR A 704 -8.57 -32.47 -17.78
C THR A 704 -8.52 -33.85 -17.11
N GLY A 705 -9.52 -34.26 -16.33
CA GLY A 705 -9.62 -35.63 -15.79
C GLY A 705 -8.75 -35.89 -14.55
N ASP A 706 -7.50 -35.43 -14.54
CA ASP A 706 -6.63 -35.49 -13.35
C ASP A 706 -7.08 -34.44 -12.31
N GLY A 707 -7.06 -34.81 -11.02
CA GLY A 707 -7.52 -34.01 -9.87
C GLY A 707 -7.51 -32.49 -10.06
N MET A 708 -8.70 -31.87 -10.02
CA MET A 708 -8.85 -30.42 -10.13
C MET A 708 -8.32 -29.71 -8.88
N ASP A 709 -7.10 -29.17 -8.94
CA ASP A 709 -6.60 -28.24 -7.93
C ASP A 709 -7.12 -26.81 -8.23
N SER A 710 -7.89 -26.25 -7.30
CA SER A 710 -8.27 -24.84 -7.37
C SER A 710 -7.05 -23.96 -7.11
N THR A 711 -6.75 -23.05 -8.03
CA THR A 711 -5.66 -22.06 -7.88
C THR A 711 -6.07 -20.87 -6.99
N THR A 712 -6.99 -21.05 -6.05
CA THR A 712 -7.39 -20.02 -5.09
C THR A 712 -7.39 -20.61 -3.68
N PRO A 713 -7.17 -19.79 -2.62
CA PRO A 713 -7.33 -20.26 -1.25
C PRO A 713 -8.71 -20.91 -1.09
N GLY A 714 -8.72 -22.16 -0.67
CA GLY A 714 -9.92 -23.00 -0.75
C GLY A 714 -9.93 -24.10 0.29
N TYR A 715 -10.90 -25.01 0.17
CA TYR A 715 -11.03 -26.16 1.05
C TYR A 715 -10.81 -27.43 0.25
N THR A 716 -9.98 -28.31 0.79
CA THR A 716 -9.87 -29.68 0.29
C THR A 716 -10.86 -30.54 1.04
N ALA A 717 -11.69 -31.26 0.30
CA ALA A 717 -12.45 -32.36 0.86
C ALA A 717 -11.65 -33.66 0.67
N SER A 718 -11.48 -34.44 1.73
CA SER A 718 -10.90 -35.78 1.68
C SER A 718 -11.76 -36.77 2.43
N SER A 719 -11.82 -37.98 1.91
CA SER A 719 -12.35 -39.16 2.58
C SER A 719 -11.19 -40.03 3.05
N THR A 720 -11.14 -40.41 4.32
CA THR A 720 -10.14 -41.36 4.83
C THR A 720 -10.74 -42.49 5.62
N ASN A 721 -10.07 -43.64 5.49
CA ASN A 721 -10.23 -44.80 6.37
C ASN A 721 -8.99 -44.84 7.27
N ASN A 722 -9.16 -45.01 8.58
CA ASN A 722 -8.11 -45.24 9.59
C ASN A 722 -7.11 -44.10 9.90
N ASP A 723 -7.00 -43.02 9.12
CA ASP A 723 -6.08 -41.88 9.36
C ASP A 723 -6.79 -40.60 9.86
N TRP A 724 -7.72 -40.73 10.80
CA TRP A 724 -8.48 -39.59 11.34
C TRP A 724 -8.06 -39.23 12.76
N PRO A 725 -7.93 -37.92 13.09
CA PRO A 725 -7.96 -36.78 12.18
C PRO A 725 -6.72 -36.71 11.29
N GLN A 726 -6.88 -36.32 10.03
CA GLN A 726 -5.74 -36.11 9.12
C GLN A 726 -4.98 -34.84 9.52
N TYR A 727 -3.77 -34.99 10.07
CA TYR A 727 -2.73 -33.95 10.19
C TYR A 727 -3.18 -32.58 10.72
N ILE A 728 -3.70 -32.49 11.96
CA ILE A 728 -3.91 -31.21 12.69
C ILE A 728 -3.76 -31.44 14.21
N VAL A 729 -2.70 -32.12 14.60
CA VAL A 729 -2.36 -32.36 16.00
C VAL A 729 -0.84 -32.40 15.99
N GLY A 730 -0.18 -31.31 16.41
CA GLY A 730 1.26 -31.38 16.71
C GLY A 730 1.51 -32.43 17.80
N ASN A 731 2.77 -32.70 18.16
CA ASN A 731 3.07 -33.69 19.20
C ASN A 731 2.39 -33.41 20.58
N ASN A 732 1.79 -32.22 20.76
CA ASN A 732 1.13 -31.72 21.96
C ASN A 732 -0.39 -31.46 21.82
N GLU A 733 -1.07 -31.93 20.77
CA GLU A 733 -2.50 -31.65 20.52
C GLU A 733 -2.87 -30.23 20.05
N ASP A 734 -1.86 -29.42 19.71
CA ASP A 734 -2.05 -28.08 19.16
C ASP A 734 -2.67 -28.12 17.74
N ALA A 735 -3.55 -27.16 17.46
CA ALA A 735 -4.23 -27.03 16.17
C ALA A 735 -3.47 -26.12 15.20
N SER A 736 -3.54 -26.44 13.91
CA SER A 736 -2.94 -25.65 12.84
C SER A 736 -3.80 -24.45 12.45
N SER A 737 -3.13 -23.32 12.20
CA SER A 737 -3.72 -22.14 11.53
C SER A 737 -4.08 -22.42 10.06
N GLY A 738 -3.62 -23.54 9.51
CA GLY A 738 -3.92 -24.07 8.18
C GLY A 738 -2.77 -24.93 7.66
N TYR A 739 -3.08 -26.00 6.92
CA TYR A 739 -2.10 -27.01 6.45
C TYR A 739 -0.89 -26.44 5.68
N THR A 740 -1.00 -25.24 5.13
CA THR A 740 0.07 -24.57 4.37
C THR A 740 0.80 -23.45 5.13
N LEU A 741 0.37 -23.16 6.36
CA LEU A 741 1.03 -22.23 7.29
C LEU A 741 2.00 -22.96 8.23
N ASP A 742 1.82 -24.27 8.43
CA ASP A 742 2.72 -25.08 9.26
C ASP A 742 4.08 -25.25 8.58
N ALA A 743 5.17 -24.94 9.30
CA ALA A 743 6.52 -24.90 8.76
C ALA A 743 7.02 -26.27 8.27
N ASN A 744 7.67 -26.25 7.08
CA ASN A 744 8.68 -27.19 6.58
C ASN A 744 8.54 -28.69 6.95
N GLY A 745 7.33 -29.24 7.00
CA GLY A 745 7.11 -30.67 7.24
C GLY A 745 7.56 -31.21 8.60
N ALA A 746 7.85 -30.34 9.58
CA ALA A 746 8.34 -30.73 10.90
C ALA A 746 7.23 -31.07 11.91
N GLY A 747 5.96 -30.83 11.57
CA GLY A 747 4.81 -31.15 12.43
C GLY A 747 4.60 -30.19 13.60
N GLU A 748 5.27 -29.04 13.61
CA GLU A 748 5.03 -27.95 14.57
C GLU A 748 3.96 -27.00 14.02
N THR A 749 2.90 -26.80 14.80
CA THR A 749 1.79 -25.90 14.47
C THR A 749 2.16 -24.46 14.81
N ILE A 750 1.89 -23.53 13.90
CA ILE A 750 2.20 -22.11 14.09
C ILE A 750 0.92 -21.33 14.41
N GLN A 751 1.01 -20.41 15.37
CA GLN A 751 -0.02 -19.43 15.69
C GLN A 751 0.21 -18.12 14.91
N SER A 752 -0.39 -17.98 13.74
CA SER A 752 -0.12 -16.84 12.86
C SER A 752 -1.15 -15.72 13.01
N THR A 753 -0.70 -14.47 13.08
CA THR A 753 -1.58 -13.28 13.00
C THR A 753 -1.39 -12.60 11.65
N LEU A 754 -2.50 -12.28 10.97
CA LEU A 754 -2.48 -11.70 9.63
C LEU A 754 -3.19 -10.35 9.54
N PHE A 755 -4.14 -10.04 10.41
CA PHE A 755 -4.95 -8.84 10.30
C PHE A 755 -4.98 -8.05 11.59
N GLU A 756 -5.04 -6.74 11.48
CA GLU A 756 -5.12 -5.84 12.64
C GLU A 756 -6.33 -4.91 12.55
N PHE A 757 -6.96 -4.69 13.70
CA PHE A 757 -7.78 -3.50 13.96
C PHE A 757 -6.95 -2.52 14.76
N ARG A 758 -7.15 -1.23 14.52
CA ARG A 758 -6.37 -0.17 15.20
C ARG A 758 -6.53 -0.23 16.72
N PRO A 759 -5.48 0.04 17.52
CA PRO A 759 -5.58 0.10 18.97
C PRO A 759 -6.53 1.19 19.46
N ASP A 760 -7.16 0.99 20.62
CA ASP A 760 -8.06 1.96 21.26
C ASP A 760 -7.41 3.31 21.57
N THR A 761 -6.08 3.32 21.74
CA THR A 761 -5.28 4.50 22.08
C THR A 761 -4.76 5.24 20.85
N GLN A 762 -4.94 4.69 19.64
CA GLN A 762 -4.42 5.26 18.41
C GLN A 762 -5.54 5.69 17.47
N PRO A 763 -5.48 6.91 16.91
CA PRO A 763 -6.38 7.32 15.84
C PRO A 763 -5.98 6.66 14.52
N LEU A 764 -6.81 6.81 13.48
CA LEU A 764 -6.40 6.55 12.11
C LEU A 764 -5.34 7.59 11.71
N LEU A 765 -4.15 7.15 11.33
CA LEU A 765 -2.97 7.98 11.04
C LEU A 765 -2.65 8.09 9.54
N SER A 766 -2.96 7.05 8.76
CA SER A 766 -2.66 6.97 7.32
C SER A 766 -3.69 6.14 6.58
N VAL A 767 -3.89 6.43 5.28
CA VAL A 767 -4.70 5.61 4.38
C VAL A 767 -4.17 4.18 4.29
N GLY A 768 -2.85 4.00 4.40
CA GLY A 768 -2.22 2.67 4.32
C GLY A 768 -2.70 1.69 5.39
N GLN A 769 -3.11 2.16 6.58
CA GLN A 769 -3.65 1.30 7.64
C GLN A 769 -4.95 0.59 7.25
N LEU A 770 -5.66 1.10 6.23
CA LEU A 770 -6.87 0.48 5.70
C LEU A 770 -6.59 -0.80 4.90
N GLN A 771 -5.32 -1.19 4.69
CA GLN A 771 -4.94 -2.44 4.04
C GLN A 771 -5.58 -3.68 4.67
N HIS A 772 -5.89 -3.63 5.97
CA HIS A 772 -6.50 -4.73 6.75
C HIS A 772 -8.03 -4.85 6.57
N ALA A 773 -8.67 -3.90 5.89
CA ALA A 773 -10.11 -3.90 5.69
C ALA A 773 -10.58 -5.10 4.83
N ASN A 774 -11.54 -5.88 5.35
CA ASN A 774 -12.09 -7.03 4.63
C ASN A 774 -13.12 -6.57 3.58
N LEU A 775 -12.65 -6.07 2.45
CA LEU A 775 -13.48 -5.54 1.36
C LEU A 775 -13.88 -6.61 0.33
N GLY A 776 -13.27 -7.79 0.37
CA GLY A 776 -13.50 -8.87 -0.61
C GLY A 776 -14.48 -9.93 -0.11
N PHE A 777 -15.61 -10.10 -0.81
CA PHE A 777 -16.63 -11.10 -0.44
C PHE A 777 -16.30 -12.52 -0.89
N ALA A 778 -15.43 -12.65 -1.89
CA ALA A 778 -14.99 -13.92 -2.46
C ALA A 778 -13.53 -14.19 -2.08
N ASN A 779 -13.20 -15.46 -1.84
CA ASN A 779 -11.85 -15.94 -1.56
C ASN A 779 -10.83 -15.58 -2.65
N GLY A 780 -11.28 -15.39 -3.89
CA GLY A 780 -10.45 -14.91 -4.98
C GLY A 780 -10.19 -13.41 -4.95
N HIS A 781 -10.65 -12.62 -4.00
CA HIS A 781 -10.21 -11.21 -3.89
C HIS A 781 -8.96 -11.13 -3.00
N PRO A 782 -8.05 -10.18 -3.23
CA PRO A 782 -6.85 -10.03 -2.41
C PRO A 782 -7.20 -9.73 -0.94
N ALA A 783 -6.42 -10.29 0.00
CA ALA A 783 -6.60 -10.02 1.42
C ALA A 783 -6.22 -8.59 1.82
N TYR A 784 -5.22 -8.00 1.14
CA TYR A 784 -4.68 -6.66 1.38
C TYR A 784 -4.85 -5.78 0.13
N ALA A 785 -6.07 -5.37 -0.15
CA ALA A 785 -6.39 -4.72 -1.42
C ALA A 785 -5.89 -3.26 -1.50
N ILE A 786 -6.05 -2.47 -0.43
CA ILE A 786 -5.69 -1.05 -0.40
C ILE A 786 -4.17 -0.90 -0.24
N GLY A 787 -3.54 -0.08 -1.08
CA GLY A 787 -2.12 0.23 -1.04
C GLY A 787 -1.26 -0.75 -1.85
N ASN A 788 -1.70 -1.99 -2.08
CA ASN A 788 -1.03 -2.92 -2.99
C ASN A 788 -1.60 -2.80 -4.41
N SER A 789 -0.86 -3.25 -5.42
CA SER A 789 -1.34 -3.29 -6.81
C SER A 789 -0.66 -4.39 -7.61
N LEU A 790 -0.83 -5.64 -7.19
CA LEU A 790 -0.37 -6.79 -7.98
C LEU A 790 -1.37 -7.12 -9.08
N ALA A 791 -0.87 -7.50 -10.25
CA ALA A 791 -1.71 -8.03 -11.31
C ALA A 791 -2.41 -9.30 -10.85
N ASP A 792 -3.69 -9.41 -11.21
CA ASP A 792 -4.45 -10.61 -10.96
C ASP A 792 -4.17 -11.64 -12.04
N PHE A 793 -3.62 -12.79 -11.64
CA PHE A 793 -3.28 -13.87 -12.56
C PHE A 793 -4.47 -14.48 -13.31
N ARG A 794 -5.71 -14.21 -12.88
CA ARG A 794 -6.93 -14.64 -13.57
C ARG A 794 -7.35 -13.70 -14.69
N ILE A 795 -6.79 -12.50 -14.78
CA ILE A 795 -6.98 -11.58 -15.92
C ILE A 795 -5.90 -11.90 -16.97
N LYS A 796 -5.95 -13.13 -17.50
CA LYS A 796 -4.90 -13.66 -18.37
C LYS A 796 -4.86 -12.96 -19.73
N ASN A 797 -3.64 -12.61 -20.20
CA ASN A 797 -3.35 -12.00 -21.50
C ASN A 797 -3.96 -10.61 -21.69
N GLU A 798 -4.39 -10.00 -20.59
CA GLU A 798 -5.18 -8.78 -20.49
C GLU A 798 -4.64 -7.92 -19.34
N ASP A 799 -3.30 -7.85 -19.20
CA ASP A 799 -2.67 -7.08 -18.12
C ASP A 799 -2.93 -5.55 -18.25
N ASP A 800 -3.51 -5.12 -19.37
CA ASP A 800 -4.03 -3.77 -19.61
C ASP A 800 -5.51 -3.60 -19.21
N VAL A 801 -6.19 -4.67 -18.79
CA VAL A 801 -7.61 -4.67 -18.42
C VAL A 801 -7.80 -4.67 -16.90
N LEU A 802 -8.87 -4.01 -16.46
CA LEU A 802 -9.20 -3.77 -15.05
C LEU A 802 -10.42 -4.56 -14.54
N TYR A 803 -11.01 -5.38 -15.42
CA TYR A 803 -12.16 -6.22 -15.11
C TYR A 803 -12.20 -7.41 -16.05
N LEU A 804 -12.92 -8.46 -15.66
CA LEU A 804 -13.24 -9.59 -16.50
C LEU A 804 -14.75 -9.83 -16.45
N ALA A 805 -15.41 -9.69 -17.60
CA ALA A 805 -16.78 -10.13 -17.76
C ALA A 805 -16.84 -11.64 -17.56
N THR A 806 -17.62 -12.09 -16.59
CA THR A 806 -17.71 -13.52 -16.30
C THR A 806 -18.74 -14.14 -17.25
N PRO A 807 -18.36 -15.11 -18.12
CA PRO A 807 -19.35 -15.82 -18.93
C PRO A 807 -20.35 -16.46 -17.97
N GLY A 808 -21.64 -16.21 -18.16
CA GLY A 808 -22.68 -16.64 -17.23
C GLY A 808 -22.62 -18.15 -16.94
N GLY A 809 -21.98 -18.52 -15.85
CA GLY A 809 -21.89 -19.87 -15.33
C GLY A 809 -22.84 -20.06 -14.14
N THR A 810 -23.27 -21.30 -13.91
CA THR A 810 -24.26 -21.59 -12.89
C THR A 810 -23.69 -21.48 -11.47
N VAL A 811 -24.48 -20.83 -10.60
CA VAL A 811 -24.50 -20.79 -9.12
C VAL A 811 -23.50 -21.74 -8.41
N PRO A 812 -22.65 -21.22 -7.50
CA PRO A 812 -22.72 -19.93 -6.78
C PRO A 812 -22.12 -18.78 -7.58
N THR A 813 -21.38 -19.10 -8.64
CA THR A 813 -20.68 -18.17 -9.52
C THR A 813 -21.65 -17.23 -10.24
N SER A 814 -22.94 -17.57 -10.36
CA SER A 814 -23.95 -16.68 -10.92
C SER A 814 -24.23 -15.41 -10.10
N LEU A 815 -23.78 -15.32 -8.84
CA LEU A 815 -23.88 -14.11 -8.02
C LEU A 815 -22.78 -13.08 -8.36
N ILE A 816 -21.62 -13.52 -8.86
CA ILE A 816 -20.53 -12.63 -9.27
C ILE A 816 -20.53 -12.59 -10.80
N LYS A 817 -21.09 -11.52 -11.36
CA LYS A 817 -21.20 -11.32 -12.82
C LYS A 817 -19.95 -10.71 -13.44
N THR A 818 -19.21 -9.96 -12.64
CA THR A 818 -18.01 -9.26 -13.09
C THR A 818 -16.94 -9.38 -12.01
N TYR A 819 -15.76 -9.78 -12.44
CA TYR A 819 -14.57 -9.81 -11.60
C TYR A 819 -13.77 -8.54 -11.86
N TYR A 820 -13.26 -7.88 -10.82
CA TYR A 820 -12.53 -6.62 -10.95
C TYR A 820 -11.09 -6.77 -10.47
N ASP A 821 -10.18 -5.94 -10.99
CA ASP A 821 -8.89 -5.71 -10.34
C ASP A 821 -9.12 -4.81 -9.10
N TYR A 822 -9.39 -5.44 -7.94
CA TYR A 822 -9.81 -4.74 -6.72
C TYR A 822 -8.79 -3.71 -6.28
N SER A 823 -7.52 -4.14 -6.19
CA SER A 823 -6.42 -3.32 -5.72
C SER A 823 -6.26 -2.07 -6.59
N TRP A 824 -6.25 -2.23 -7.92
CA TRP A 824 -6.10 -1.11 -8.83
C TRP A 824 -7.25 -0.09 -8.71
N ASN A 825 -8.50 -0.57 -8.70
CA ASN A 825 -9.69 0.27 -8.66
C ASN A 825 -9.87 0.97 -7.29
N LEU A 826 -9.58 0.29 -6.19
CA LEU A 826 -9.63 0.86 -4.84
C LEU A 826 -8.55 1.95 -4.67
N ASN A 827 -7.35 1.73 -5.19
CA ASN A 827 -6.30 2.73 -5.05
C ASN A 827 -6.65 4.02 -5.82
N ARG A 828 -7.19 3.90 -7.03
CA ARG A 828 -7.71 5.03 -7.81
C ARG A 828 -8.84 5.76 -7.09
N ALA A 829 -9.72 5.03 -6.42
CA ALA A 829 -10.84 5.63 -5.70
C ALA A 829 -10.41 6.40 -4.43
N ILE A 830 -9.36 5.94 -3.75
CA ILE A 830 -9.03 6.41 -2.40
C ILE A 830 -7.83 7.38 -2.38
N TRP A 831 -6.70 7.04 -3.00
CA TRP A 831 -5.41 7.73 -2.74
C TRP A 831 -5.31 9.16 -3.29
N ASP A 832 -6.02 9.45 -4.39
CA ASP A 832 -5.95 10.78 -5.01
C ASP A 832 -6.91 11.77 -4.36
N ARG A 833 -8.09 11.31 -3.96
CA ARG A 833 -9.21 12.14 -3.49
C ARG A 833 -9.17 12.44 -2.00
N TYR A 834 -8.56 11.55 -1.22
CA TYR A 834 -8.67 11.57 0.23
C TYR A 834 -7.31 11.61 0.92
N PHE A 835 -7.30 12.17 2.12
CA PHE A 835 -6.18 12.13 3.05
C PHE A 835 -6.72 11.87 4.46
N VAL A 836 -5.85 11.54 5.41
CA VAL A 836 -6.21 11.37 6.82
C VAL A 836 -5.66 12.55 7.60
N SER A 837 -6.53 13.38 8.18
CA SER A 837 -6.11 14.59 8.90
C SER A 837 -5.54 14.30 10.30
N THR A 838 -5.93 13.18 10.91
CA THR A 838 -5.71 12.86 12.33
C THR A 838 -6.41 13.80 13.31
N VAL A 839 -7.32 14.66 12.84
CA VAL A 839 -8.19 15.45 13.71
C VAL A 839 -9.08 14.51 14.53
N PRO A 840 -9.26 14.73 15.85
CA PRO A 840 -10.09 13.87 16.68
C PRO A 840 -11.56 13.83 16.23
N HIS A 841 -12.01 12.63 15.88
CA HIS A 841 -13.37 12.32 15.45
C HIS A 841 -13.88 11.08 16.20
N SER A 842 -15.18 11.04 16.49
CA SER A 842 -15.78 9.81 17.02
C SER A 842 -15.66 8.67 16.02
N GLY A 843 -15.16 7.52 16.46
CA GLY A 843 -15.01 6.33 15.62
C GLY A 843 -13.75 6.28 14.76
N THR A 844 -13.09 7.39 14.42
CA THR A 844 -11.81 7.36 13.66
C THR A 844 -10.63 7.97 14.43
N GLY A 845 -10.90 8.75 15.47
CA GLY A 845 -9.93 9.15 16.50
C GLY A 845 -9.67 8.01 17.50
N LYS A 846 -9.08 8.34 18.64
CA LYS A 846 -8.97 7.39 19.77
C LYS A 846 -10.37 6.91 20.18
N SER A 847 -10.44 5.75 20.82
CA SER A 847 -11.71 5.20 21.33
C SER A 847 -12.45 6.16 22.27
N THR A 848 -11.71 7.02 22.98
CA THR A 848 -12.24 8.06 23.88
C THR A 848 -12.67 9.34 23.18
N ASP A 849 -12.38 9.49 21.88
CA ASP A 849 -12.68 10.72 21.15
C ASP A 849 -14.16 10.81 20.75
N ASP A 850 -14.74 11.99 20.94
CA ASP A 850 -16.11 12.31 20.58
C ASP A 850 -16.21 13.65 19.80
N ALA A 851 -17.43 14.08 19.52
CA ALA A 851 -17.67 15.34 18.80
C ALA A 851 -17.14 16.57 19.54
N ASN A 852 -17.01 16.51 20.88
CA ASN A 852 -16.56 17.60 21.75
C ASN A 852 -15.08 17.51 22.12
N THR A 853 -14.37 16.44 21.73
CA THR A 853 -12.92 16.34 21.95
C THR A 853 -12.20 17.56 21.41
N VAL A 854 -11.38 18.16 22.27
CA VAL A 854 -10.54 19.32 21.96
C VAL A 854 -9.45 18.91 20.97
N ILE A 855 -9.29 19.70 19.90
CA ILE A 855 -8.23 19.48 18.91
C ILE A 855 -6.90 19.87 19.56
N PRO A 856 -5.90 18.95 19.63
CA PRO A 856 -4.61 19.25 20.23
C PRO A 856 -3.80 20.21 19.34
N ASN A 857 -2.89 20.98 19.95
CA ASN A 857 -2.00 21.90 19.22
C ASN A 857 -1.09 21.18 18.22
N GLN A 858 -0.65 19.97 18.57
CA GLN A 858 0.05 19.05 17.69
C GLN A 858 -0.88 17.86 17.45
N LEU A 859 -1.18 17.60 16.18
CA LEU A 859 -2.01 16.46 15.81
C LEU A 859 -1.22 15.15 15.99
N PRO A 860 -1.91 14.01 16.18
CA PRO A 860 -1.29 12.69 16.35
C PRO A 860 -0.24 12.34 15.27
N ASN A 861 -0.46 12.79 14.03
CA ASN A 861 0.59 12.83 13.03
C ASN A 861 1.25 14.22 13.00
N PRO A 862 2.49 14.39 13.53
CA PRO A 862 3.14 15.69 13.66
C PRO A 862 3.54 16.33 12.33
N ARG A 863 3.50 15.55 11.24
CA ARG A 863 3.70 16.06 9.87
C ARG A 863 2.53 16.93 9.43
N ILE A 864 1.33 16.74 9.99
CA ILE A 864 0.16 17.53 9.64
C ILE A 864 0.10 18.73 10.60
N SER A 865 0.23 19.94 10.06
CA SER A 865 0.13 21.17 10.83
C SER A 865 -1.13 21.94 10.51
N VAL A 866 -1.75 22.45 11.57
CA VAL A 866 -2.94 23.30 11.51
C VAL A 866 -2.53 24.75 11.30
N ASN A 867 -3.09 25.39 10.29
CA ASN A 867 -2.95 26.82 10.00
C ASN A 867 -3.90 27.66 10.88
N ASP A 868 -3.54 28.90 11.16
CA ASP A 868 -4.38 29.81 11.96
C ASP A 868 -5.73 30.14 11.30
N GLY A 869 -6.69 30.60 12.11
CA GLY A 869 -7.97 31.12 11.63
C GLY A 869 -9.04 30.08 11.28
N TYR A 870 -8.96 28.90 11.90
CA TYR A 870 -9.98 27.85 11.78
C TYR A 870 -11.05 27.94 12.86
N THR A 871 -12.23 27.39 12.59
CA THR A 871 -13.17 26.94 13.61
C THR A 871 -13.05 25.43 13.82
N GLY A 872 -13.34 24.94 15.04
CA GLY A 872 -13.28 23.51 15.34
C GLY A 872 -14.18 22.68 14.42
N ASP A 873 -15.33 23.22 14.03
CA ASP A 873 -16.28 22.58 13.11
C ASP A 873 -15.72 22.49 11.69
N GLU A 874 -15.05 23.54 11.18
CA GLU A 874 -14.40 23.50 9.87
C GLU A 874 -13.28 22.44 9.81
N LEU A 875 -12.51 22.27 10.88
CA LEU A 875 -11.47 21.23 10.94
C LEU A 875 -12.01 19.81 11.04
N LYS A 876 -13.23 19.63 11.57
CA LYS A 876 -13.91 18.32 11.64
C LYS A 876 -14.79 18.05 10.41
N ASP A 877 -14.90 19.00 9.49
CA ASP A 877 -15.64 18.82 8.24
C ASP A 877 -14.77 18.16 7.17
N ALA A 878 -15.35 17.16 6.50
CA ALA A 878 -14.65 16.39 5.47
C ALA A 878 -14.18 17.21 4.27
N THR A 879 -14.88 18.30 3.92
CA THR A 879 -14.57 19.13 2.74
C THR A 879 -13.77 20.38 3.11
N LEU A 880 -13.95 20.92 4.33
CA LEU A 880 -13.32 22.18 4.75
C LEU A 880 -11.99 21.99 5.49
N SER A 881 -11.73 20.83 6.10
CA SER A 881 -10.51 20.56 6.87
C SER A 881 -9.22 20.85 6.09
N ALA A 882 -9.12 20.38 4.84
CA ALA A 882 -7.92 20.53 4.01
C ALA A 882 -7.48 22.00 3.77
N LYS A 883 -8.41 22.96 3.82
CA LYS A 883 -8.11 24.40 3.68
C LYS A 883 -7.20 24.90 4.82
N HIS A 884 -7.29 24.27 5.98
CA HIS A 884 -6.59 24.68 7.20
C HIS A 884 -5.40 23.78 7.54
N LEU A 885 -5.05 22.81 6.69
CA LEU A 885 -4.01 21.82 6.97
C LEU A 885 -2.88 21.89 5.94
N ASN A 886 -1.65 21.89 6.42
CA ASN A 886 -0.43 21.72 5.61
C ASN A 886 0.30 20.45 6.03
N ILE A 887 1.02 19.85 5.09
CA ILE A 887 1.86 18.67 5.32
C ILE A 887 3.32 19.14 5.34
N LYS A 888 3.97 19.08 6.50
CA LYS A 888 5.39 19.42 6.69
C LYS A 888 6.28 18.38 6.03
N GLY A 889 7.13 18.83 5.13
CA GLY A 889 8.00 17.95 4.34
C GLY A 889 7.17 17.01 3.47
N ALA A 890 6.15 17.56 2.80
CA ALA A 890 5.42 16.84 1.78
C ALA A 890 6.40 16.47 0.66
N PHE A 891 6.55 15.17 0.46
CA PHE A 891 7.61 14.63 -0.37
C PHE A 891 7.06 14.27 -1.76
N ASN A 892 7.69 14.82 -2.78
CA ASN A 892 7.29 14.59 -4.17
C ASN A 892 7.70 13.18 -4.61
N ILE A 893 6.73 12.34 -4.94
CA ILE A 893 6.94 10.96 -5.39
C ILE A 893 7.75 10.87 -6.70
N ASN A 894 7.88 11.98 -7.44
CA ASN A 894 8.71 12.07 -8.64
C ASN A 894 10.17 12.47 -8.33
N SER A 895 10.55 12.53 -7.05
CA SER A 895 11.93 12.80 -6.66
C SER A 895 12.87 11.70 -7.16
N THR A 896 13.96 12.13 -7.78
CA THR A 896 15.06 11.29 -8.28
C THR A 896 16.25 11.26 -7.31
N SER A 897 16.14 11.89 -6.13
CA SER A 897 17.17 11.89 -5.09
C SER A 897 17.13 10.59 -4.29
N GLU A 898 18.16 9.76 -4.45
CA GLU A 898 18.33 8.51 -3.68
C GLU A 898 18.49 8.80 -2.18
N GLN A 899 19.24 9.85 -1.84
CA GLN A 899 19.49 10.24 -0.46
C GLN A 899 18.22 10.75 0.23
N ALA A 900 17.37 11.50 -0.47
CA ALA A 900 16.11 11.96 0.10
C ALA A 900 15.14 10.80 0.36
N TRP A 901 15.01 9.85 -0.58
CA TRP A 901 14.23 8.62 -0.37
C TRP A 901 14.76 7.81 0.81
N ARG A 902 16.08 7.67 0.93
CA ARG A 902 16.73 7.00 2.04
C ARG A 902 16.34 7.61 3.40
N ALA A 903 16.39 8.93 3.51
CA ALA A 903 16.00 9.64 4.73
C ALA A 903 14.50 9.49 5.04
N ILE A 904 13.63 9.53 4.04
CA ILE A 904 12.18 9.38 4.24
C ILE A 904 11.82 7.96 4.73
N LEU A 905 12.40 6.92 4.10
CA LEU A 905 12.19 5.53 4.49
C LEU A 905 12.68 5.25 5.92
N GLY A 906 13.80 5.85 6.30
CA GLY A 906 14.39 5.71 7.62
C GLY A 906 13.74 6.53 8.74
N GLY A 907 12.58 7.15 8.54
CA GLY A 907 12.01 8.16 9.46
C GLY A 907 11.84 7.75 10.94
N ILE A 908 11.85 6.45 11.24
CA ILE A 908 11.78 5.87 12.59
C ILE A 908 13.12 5.34 13.11
N ASN A 909 14.20 5.48 12.35
CA ASN A 909 15.53 5.09 12.76
C ASN A 909 15.88 5.76 14.09
N LYS A 910 16.43 4.96 15.01
CA LYS A 910 16.77 5.31 16.41
C LYS A 910 15.61 5.68 17.31
N LEU A 911 14.37 5.39 16.91
CA LEU A 911 13.23 5.53 17.80
C LEU A 911 13.42 4.62 19.03
N ALA A 912 13.46 5.21 20.22
CA ALA A 912 13.53 4.47 21.48
C ALA A 912 12.12 4.01 21.87
N TYR A 913 11.64 2.94 21.23
CA TYR A 913 10.32 2.36 21.46
C TYR A 913 10.35 0.82 21.29
N ASP A 914 9.71 0.10 22.21
CA ASP A 914 9.48 -1.33 22.07
C ASP A 914 7.99 -1.58 21.73
N PRO A 915 7.68 -2.11 20.54
CA PRO A 915 6.31 -2.33 20.11
C PRO A 915 5.63 -3.55 20.77
N ILE A 916 6.40 -4.45 21.41
CA ILE A 916 5.91 -5.68 22.04
C ILE A 916 5.70 -5.45 23.53
N ASP A 917 6.71 -4.93 24.23
CA ASP A 917 6.62 -4.52 25.64
C ASP A 917 6.81 -3.00 25.77
N LYS A 918 5.71 -2.28 25.64
CA LYS A 918 5.64 -0.82 25.73
C LYS A 918 6.11 -0.24 27.08
N THR A 919 6.33 -1.09 28.08
CA THR A 919 6.78 -0.69 29.43
C THR A 919 8.25 -0.99 29.70
N ALA A 920 8.91 -1.75 28.81
CA ALA A 920 10.34 -2.05 28.91
C ALA A 920 11.21 -0.82 28.64
N SER A 921 12.46 -0.86 29.11
CA SER A 921 13.49 0.12 28.71
C SER A 921 13.77 -0.04 27.22
N ALA A 922 13.13 0.80 26.40
CA ALA A 922 13.11 0.63 24.96
C ALA A 922 14.51 0.69 24.33
N THR A 923 14.81 -0.30 23.48
CA THR A 923 15.97 -0.27 22.60
C THR A 923 15.73 0.71 21.45
N ARG A 924 16.81 1.22 20.85
CA ARG A 924 16.71 2.03 19.64
C ARG A 924 16.42 1.10 18.46
N LEU A 925 15.27 1.30 17.83
CA LEU A 925 14.89 0.59 16.61
C LEU A 925 15.75 1.05 15.43
N GLN A 926 16.03 0.16 14.49
CA GLN A 926 16.39 0.57 13.13
C GLN A 926 15.10 0.89 12.35
N SER A 927 15.17 0.93 11.02
CA SER A 927 14.02 1.27 10.19
C SER A 927 13.01 0.12 10.09
N ALA A 928 12.11 0.00 11.09
CA ALA A 928 10.97 -0.92 11.14
C ALA A 928 9.77 -0.52 10.22
N LEU A 929 9.58 -1.23 9.12
CA LEU A 929 8.41 -1.05 8.27
C LEU A 929 7.35 -2.09 8.65
N ALA A 930 6.62 -1.82 9.74
CA ALA A 930 5.71 -2.78 10.34
C ALA A 930 4.30 -2.75 9.73
N ARG A 931 3.74 -3.93 9.46
CA ARG A 931 2.33 -4.09 9.05
C ARG A 931 1.33 -3.86 10.19
N PHE A 932 1.76 -4.19 11.41
CA PHE A 932 0.96 -4.16 12.61
C PHE A 932 1.51 -3.11 13.57
N SER A 933 0.61 -2.34 14.19
CA SER A 933 0.93 -1.43 15.28
C SER A 933 1.35 -2.16 16.56
N ASN A 934 0.82 -3.38 16.78
CA ASN A 934 1.18 -4.27 17.90
C ASN A 934 1.58 -5.66 17.37
N PRO A 935 2.82 -5.83 16.87
CA PRO A 935 3.32 -7.14 16.47
C PRO A 935 3.44 -8.08 17.68
N THR A 936 3.29 -9.38 17.46
CA THR A 936 3.32 -10.40 18.53
C THR A 936 4.71 -10.89 18.88
N LEU A 937 5.70 -10.69 18.01
CA LEU A 937 7.10 -11.11 18.19
C LEU A 937 8.09 -10.05 17.68
N ALA A 938 9.36 -10.26 18.04
CA ALA A 938 10.51 -9.45 17.62
C ALA A 938 10.66 -9.39 16.09
N PRO A 939 11.38 -8.39 15.56
CA PRO A 939 11.59 -8.29 14.12
C PRO A 939 12.56 -9.37 13.61
N ASN A 940 12.44 -9.71 12.32
CA ASN A 940 13.43 -10.50 11.57
C ASN A 940 13.79 -11.86 12.21
N THR A 941 12.84 -12.57 12.83
CA THR A 941 13.14 -13.87 13.45
C THR A 941 13.35 -14.97 12.41
N ASP A 942 14.51 -15.62 12.43
CA ASP A 942 14.94 -16.63 11.44
C ASP A 942 14.04 -17.87 11.32
N SER A 943 13.27 -18.20 12.37
CA SER A 943 12.51 -19.45 12.45
C SER A 943 11.07 -19.36 11.93
N ASP A 944 10.50 -18.17 11.74
CA ASP A 944 9.08 -18.05 11.39
C ASP A 944 8.71 -16.72 10.68
N THR A 945 8.55 -16.78 9.36
CA THR A 945 8.11 -15.62 8.54
C THR A 945 6.69 -15.14 8.86
N TRP A 946 5.89 -15.97 9.56
CA TRP A 946 4.47 -15.77 9.82
C TRP A 946 4.15 -15.03 11.13
N GLN A 947 5.17 -14.64 11.89
CA GLN A 947 5.04 -13.90 13.16
C GLN A 947 6.03 -12.74 13.22
N GLY A 948 5.74 -11.68 13.98
CA GLY A 948 6.64 -10.52 14.12
C GLY A 948 6.49 -9.45 13.03
N TYR A 949 7.59 -8.77 12.69
CA TYR A 949 7.62 -7.67 11.71
C TYR A 949 8.99 -7.55 11.02
N ARG A 950 9.08 -6.73 9.96
CA ARG A 950 10.34 -6.49 9.24
C ARG A 950 11.02 -5.20 9.70
N GLN A 951 12.31 -5.29 9.97
CA GLN A 951 13.18 -4.15 10.24
C GLN A 951 14.36 -4.17 9.27
N LEU A 952 14.67 -3.03 8.67
CA LEU A 952 15.76 -2.90 7.72
C LEU A 952 16.96 -2.19 8.35
N ASP A 953 18.15 -2.66 8.02
CA ASP A 953 19.40 -1.97 8.32
C ASP A 953 19.66 -0.80 7.35
N GLU A 954 20.74 -0.05 7.59
CA GLU A 954 21.02 1.19 6.84
C GLU A 954 21.42 0.93 5.38
N GLU A 955 22.09 -0.20 5.10
CA GLU A 955 22.47 -0.65 3.75
C GLU A 955 21.25 -1.12 2.94
N GLN A 956 20.34 -1.87 3.56
CA GLN A 956 19.07 -2.30 2.96
C GLN A 956 18.17 -1.11 2.62
N ILE A 957 18.11 -0.09 3.50
CA ILE A 957 17.37 1.15 3.23
C ILE A 957 17.99 1.94 2.08
N ALA A 958 19.33 1.99 1.98
CA ALA A 958 20.04 2.61 0.86
C ALA A 958 19.73 1.90 -0.47
N GLN A 959 19.79 0.56 -0.48
CA GLN A 959 19.47 -0.24 -1.66
C GLN A 959 18.00 -0.08 -2.07
N LEU A 960 17.08 -0.05 -1.11
CA LEU A 960 15.65 0.16 -1.40
C LEU A 960 15.41 1.55 -2.00
N ALA A 961 16.04 2.60 -1.49
CA ALA A 961 15.95 3.95 -2.03
C ALA A 961 16.45 4.03 -3.49
N ASN A 962 17.60 3.41 -3.79
CA ASN A 962 18.15 3.30 -5.13
C ASN A 962 17.18 2.55 -6.09
N ASN A 963 16.59 1.44 -5.62
CA ASN A 963 15.61 0.68 -6.38
C ASN A 963 14.33 1.51 -6.67
N ILE A 964 13.84 2.30 -5.71
CA ILE A 964 12.67 3.17 -5.89
C ILE A 964 12.94 4.22 -6.96
N VAL A 965 14.08 4.89 -6.90
CA VAL A 965 14.46 5.92 -7.89
C VAL A 965 14.61 5.30 -9.28
N THR A 966 15.15 4.08 -9.37
CA THR A 966 15.22 3.32 -10.63
C THR A 966 13.82 3.06 -11.20
N GLU A 967 12.85 2.63 -10.37
CA GLU A 967 11.46 2.46 -10.79
C GLU A 967 10.80 3.78 -11.20
N ILE A 968 11.10 4.89 -10.52
CA ILE A 968 10.59 6.22 -10.87
C ILE A 968 11.10 6.64 -12.25
N ARG A 969 12.37 6.40 -12.58
CA ARG A 969 12.92 6.68 -13.92
C ARG A 969 12.30 5.79 -15.00
N ASN A 970 11.97 4.55 -14.66
CA ASN A 970 11.40 3.56 -15.58
C ASN A 970 9.92 3.77 -15.87
N ARG A 971 9.17 4.34 -14.92
CA ARG A 971 7.70 4.48 -15.00
C ARG A 971 7.22 5.92 -15.06
N GLY A 972 7.97 6.86 -14.51
CA GLY A 972 7.54 8.24 -14.30
C GLY A 972 7.75 9.16 -15.52
N PRO A 973 7.34 10.44 -15.42
CA PRO A 973 6.73 11.06 -14.23
C PRO A 973 5.33 10.51 -13.91
N PHE A 974 4.97 10.47 -12.64
CA PHE A 974 3.64 10.08 -12.15
C PHE A 974 2.76 11.30 -11.92
N ILE A 975 1.51 11.25 -12.39
CA ILE A 975 0.59 12.40 -12.31
C ILE A 975 -0.17 12.51 -10.98
N SER A 976 -0.24 11.41 -10.21
CA SER A 976 -1.06 11.29 -9.02
C SER A 976 -0.56 10.19 -8.08
N MET A 977 -1.13 10.11 -6.87
CA MET A 977 -0.74 9.09 -5.90
C MET A 977 -1.20 7.71 -6.34
N ALA A 978 -2.42 7.58 -6.87
CA ALA A 978 -2.90 6.30 -7.39
C ALA A 978 -2.08 5.85 -8.61
N ASP A 979 -1.64 6.78 -9.48
CA ASP A 979 -0.77 6.47 -10.62
C ASP A 979 0.60 5.90 -10.19
N PHE A 980 1.13 6.35 -9.05
CA PHE A 980 2.38 5.82 -8.47
C PHE A 980 2.21 4.45 -7.80
N ILE A 981 1.10 4.28 -7.09
CA ILE A 981 0.81 3.06 -6.34
C ILE A 981 0.41 1.93 -7.29
N ASN A 982 -0.36 2.24 -8.33
CA ASN A 982 -0.87 1.24 -9.24
C ASN A 982 0.20 0.72 -10.21
N ARG A 983 0.06 -0.56 -10.60
CA ARG A 983 0.78 -1.15 -11.72
C ARG A 983 0.45 -0.39 -13.02
N ARG A 984 1.40 -0.33 -13.95
CA ARG A 984 1.15 0.30 -15.26
C ARG A 984 0.16 -0.56 -16.07
N LEU A 985 -0.54 0.07 -17.01
CA LEU A 985 -1.37 -0.66 -17.99
C LEU A 985 -0.63 -0.83 -19.34
N VAL A 986 0.49 -0.14 -19.50
CA VAL A 986 1.38 -0.21 -20.66
C VAL A 986 2.76 -0.57 -20.15
N ASP A 987 3.32 -1.62 -20.73
CA ASP A 987 4.66 -2.13 -20.42
C ASP A 987 5.76 -1.22 -20.97
N ASN A 988 6.87 -1.08 -20.25
CA ASN A 988 8.05 -0.38 -20.76
C ASN A 988 9.02 -1.41 -21.39
N PRO A 989 9.18 -1.43 -22.72
CA PRO A 989 10.01 -2.44 -23.38
C PRO A 989 11.52 -2.29 -23.12
N ASP A 990 11.96 -1.20 -22.50
CA ASP A 990 13.37 -0.86 -22.30
C ASP A 990 13.90 -1.28 -20.91
N THR A 991 13.09 -1.93 -20.07
CA THR A 991 13.44 -2.25 -18.69
C THR A 991 13.76 -3.72 -18.48
N GLN A 992 14.76 -3.97 -17.62
CA GLN A 992 15.23 -5.30 -17.28
C GLN A 992 15.45 -5.40 -15.76
N TYR A 993 15.30 -6.61 -15.23
CA TYR A 993 15.76 -6.97 -13.89
C TYR A 993 17.29 -7.05 -13.85
N PRO A 994 17.92 -6.99 -12.66
CA PRO A 994 19.37 -7.11 -12.54
C PRO A 994 19.95 -8.42 -13.09
N ASP A 995 19.15 -9.48 -13.19
CA ASP A 995 19.52 -10.77 -13.79
C ASP A 995 19.45 -10.78 -15.33
N GLY A 996 19.06 -9.66 -15.96
CA GLY A 996 18.91 -9.49 -17.41
C GLY A 996 17.58 -9.96 -17.98
N SER A 997 16.66 -10.50 -17.16
CA SER A 997 15.31 -10.83 -17.61
C SER A 997 14.48 -9.57 -17.87
N GLN A 998 13.58 -9.63 -18.86
CA GLN A 998 12.72 -8.49 -19.19
C GLN A 998 11.77 -8.20 -18.02
N MET A 999 11.68 -6.93 -17.63
CA MET A 999 10.72 -6.50 -16.63
C MET A 999 9.36 -6.20 -17.29
N ASP A 1000 8.26 -6.49 -16.58
CA ASP A 1000 6.92 -6.11 -17.02
C ASP A 1000 6.26 -5.22 -15.95
N GLU A 1001 6.13 -3.92 -16.23
CA GLU A 1001 5.58 -2.94 -15.30
C GLU A 1001 4.09 -3.15 -15.01
N ARG A 1002 3.40 -3.98 -15.80
CA ARG A 1002 1.99 -4.30 -15.63
C ARG A 1002 1.74 -5.33 -14.54
N LEU A 1003 2.77 -6.04 -14.07
CA LEU A 1003 2.60 -7.11 -13.06
C LEU A 1003 2.45 -6.59 -11.63
N LYS A 1004 2.99 -5.39 -11.33
CA LYS A 1004 3.03 -4.85 -9.96
C LYS A 1004 3.27 -3.34 -9.92
N GLY A 1005 2.84 -2.73 -8.81
CA GLY A 1005 3.05 -1.31 -8.51
C GLY A 1005 4.52 -0.93 -8.29
N THR A 1006 4.78 0.38 -8.30
CA THR A 1006 6.15 0.96 -8.31
C THR A 1006 6.98 0.54 -7.10
N LEU A 1007 6.44 0.64 -5.87
CA LEU A 1007 7.19 0.31 -4.66
C LEU A 1007 7.36 -1.21 -4.50
N GLN A 1008 6.36 -2.00 -4.89
CA GLN A 1008 6.51 -3.46 -4.89
C GLN A 1008 7.59 -3.90 -5.87
N ALA A 1009 7.65 -3.29 -7.05
CA ALA A 1009 8.72 -3.55 -8.01
C ALA A 1009 10.10 -3.19 -7.43
N ALA A 1010 10.21 -2.08 -6.70
CA ALA A 1010 11.45 -1.68 -6.04
C ALA A 1010 11.90 -2.66 -4.94
N LEU A 1011 10.96 -3.19 -4.15
CA LEU A 1011 11.23 -4.25 -3.16
C LEU A 1011 11.73 -5.54 -3.84
N ASP A 1012 11.15 -5.87 -4.99
CA ASP A 1012 11.44 -7.11 -5.72
C ASP A 1012 12.69 -7.04 -6.62
N ARG A 1013 13.29 -5.86 -6.81
CA ARG A 1013 14.51 -5.67 -7.63
C ARG A 1013 15.72 -6.39 -7.04
N THR A 1014 15.86 -6.39 -5.72
CA THR A 1014 16.95 -7.09 -5.03
C THR A 1014 16.45 -8.46 -4.59
N THR A 1015 16.78 -9.47 -5.39
CA THR A 1015 16.17 -10.80 -5.28
C THR A 1015 16.74 -11.68 -4.16
N SER A 1016 17.96 -11.39 -3.71
CA SER A 1016 18.68 -12.21 -2.72
C SER A 1016 19.85 -11.45 -2.09
N GLY A 1017 20.47 -12.03 -1.07
CA GLY A 1017 21.66 -11.47 -0.40
C GLY A 1017 21.33 -10.55 0.78
N ALA A 1018 22.39 -10.05 1.44
CA ALA A 1018 22.27 -9.21 2.65
C ALA A 1018 21.49 -7.90 2.41
N LEU A 1019 21.55 -7.36 1.19
CA LEU A 1019 20.88 -6.12 0.80
C LEU A 1019 19.40 -6.29 0.43
N ALA A 1020 18.89 -7.53 0.39
CA ALA A 1020 17.50 -7.77 0.05
C ALA A 1020 16.57 -7.34 1.20
N ALA A 1021 15.63 -6.46 0.90
CA ALA A 1021 14.62 -6.03 1.87
C ALA A 1021 13.76 -7.21 2.34
N ASN A 1022 13.47 -8.14 1.44
CA ASN A 1022 12.79 -9.41 1.72
C ASN A 1022 13.79 -10.56 1.51
N PRO A 1023 14.19 -11.28 2.56
CA PRO A 1023 15.21 -12.32 2.46
C PRO A 1023 14.63 -13.61 1.86
N ASP A 1024 15.50 -14.48 1.39
CA ASP A 1024 15.16 -15.78 0.81
C ASP A 1024 14.92 -16.84 1.91
N THR A 1025 13.89 -16.64 2.74
CA THR A 1025 13.67 -17.47 3.94
C THR A 1025 12.53 -18.48 3.85
N ALA A 1026 11.82 -18.63 2.72
CA ALA A 1026 10.74 -19.62 2.64
C ALA A 1026 10.38 -20.09 1.22
N LEU A 1027 10.43 -21.43 1.05
CA LEU A 1027 9.75 -22.29 0.08
C LEU A 1027 9.38 -21.59 -1.24
N HIS A 1028 10.29 -21.63 -2.20
CA HIS A 1028 10.01 -21.23 -3.58
C HIS A 1028 8.76 -21.95 -4.12
N LEU A 1029 8.12 -21.35 -5.10
CA LEU A 1029 7.24 -22.07 -6.02
C LEU A 1029 8.08 -22.97 -6.94
N ASP A 1030 8.87 -23.89 -6.39
CA ASP A 1030 9.68 -24.85 -7.18
C ASP A 1030 8.81 -25.84 -7.96
N ASP A 1031 7.52 -25.91 -7.64
CA ASP A 1031 6.53 -26.46 -8.55
C ASP A 1031 6.13 -25.37 -9.53
N THR A 1032 6.84 -25.21 -10.66
CA THR A 1032 6.14 -24.68 -11.83
C THR A 1032 4.92 -25.56 -12.00
N PRO A 1033 3.69 -25.00 -11.89
CA PRO A 1033 2.52 -25.85 -11.94
C PRO A 1033 2.60 -26.67 -13.23
N SER A 1034 2.24 -27.96 -13.17
CA SER A 1034 2.10 -28.78 -14.40
C SER A 1034 1.00 -28.24 -15.34
N TYR A 1035 0.39 -27.11 -14.99
CA TYR A 1035 -0.69 -26.42 -15.69
C TYR A 1035 -0.12 -25.57 -16.83
N SER A 1036 -0.75 -25.68 -18.01
CA SER A 1036 -0.36 -24.89 -19.17
C SER A 1036 -0.72 -23.42 -18.97
N GLY A 1037 0.12 -22.51 -19.48
CA GLY A 1037 -0.20 -21.08 -19.63
C GLY A 1037 -1.37 -20.79 -20.57
N GLN A 1038 -2.33 -21.72 -20.70
CA GLN A 1038 -3.58 -21.57 -21.45
C GLN A 1038 -4.67 -20.86 -20.64
N PHE A 1039 -4.66 -20.90 -19.29
CA PHE A 1039 -5.79 -20.40 -18.49
C PHE A 1039 -5.46 -19.26 -17.52
N TYR A 1040 -4.20 -19.15 -17.08
CA TYR A 1040 -3.73 -18.11 -16.16
C TYR A 1040 -2.49 -17.38 -16.67
N ASN A 1041 -2.29 -16.15 -16.17
CA ASN A 1041 -1.03 -15.44 -16.33
C ASN A 1041 -0.03 -15.96 -15.29
N ILE A 1042 0.93 -16.77 -15.75
CA ILE A 1042 1.94 -17.41 -14.89
C ILE A 1042 2.84 -16.37 -14.23
N ASP A 1043 3.20 -15.32 -14.95
CA ASP A 1043 4.11 -14.28 -14.45
C ASP A 1043 3.42 -13.45 -13.36
N ALA A 1044 2.13 -13.12 -13.53
CA ALA A 1044 1.34 -12.48 -12.48
C ALA A 1044 1.15 -13.36 -11.23
N MET A 1045 0.98 -14.67 -11.42
CA MET A 1045 0.85 -15.64 -10.31
C MET A 1045 2.15 -15.72 -9.49
N ARG A 1046 3.29 -15.80 -10.18
CA ARG A 1046 4.62 -15.77 -9.57
C ARG A 1046 5.02 -14.41 -9.04
N GLY A 1047 4.49 -13.32 -9.61
CA GLY A 1047 4.92 -11.95 -9.35
C GLY A 1047 6.04 -11.44 -10.25
N GLY A 1048 6.43 -12.21 -11.26
CA GLY A 1048 7.46 -11.87 -12.23
C GLY A 1048 7.74 -13.04 -13.19
N PRO A 1049 8.57 -12.80 -14.22
CA PRO A 1049 8.81 -13.77 -15.29
C PRO A 1049 9.65 -14.97 -14.85
N THR A 1050 10.49 -14.81 -13.83
CA THR A 1050 11.34 -15.89 -13.31
C THR A 1050 10.81 -16.40 -11.96
N SER A 1051 11.13 -17.66 -11.61
CA SER A 1051 10.72 -18.25 -10.33
C SER A 1051 11.82 -17.98 -9.29
N VAL A 1052 12.01 -16.71 -8.93
CA VAL A 1052 13.00 -16.28 -7.95
C VAL A 1052 12.34 -15.58 -6.77
N ALA A 1053 12.91 -15.80 -5.58
CA ALA A 1053 12.65 -14.96 -4.44
C ALA A 1053 13.06 -13.49 -4.73
N PRO A 1054 12.46 -12.50 -4.05
CA PRO A 1054 11.43 -12.66 -3.04
C PRO A 1054 10.03 -12.81 -3.64
N TYR A 1055 9.83 -12.48 -4.92
CA TYR A 1055 8.47 -12.35 -5.44
C TYR A 1055 7.78 -13.69 -5.68
N SER A 1056 8.49 -14.79 -5.95
CA SER A 1056 7.91 -16.14 -6.09
C SER A 1056 7.85 -16.94 -4.78
N SER A 1057 7.82 -16.30 -3.60
CA SER A 1057 7.72 -16.99 -2.31
C SER A 1057 6.26 -17.26 -1.89
N LYS A 1058 5.99 -18.44 -1.30
CA LYS A 1058 4.68 -18.74 -0.69
C LYS A 1058 4.37 -17.86 0.54
N SER A 1059 5.42 -17.36 1.20
CA SER A 1059 5.32 -16.45 2.35
C SER A 1059 5.26 -14.98 1.93
N ALA A 1060 5.14 -14.67 0.64
CA ALA A 1060 4.87 -13.31 0.20
C ALA A 1060 3.61 -12.79 0.90
N PHE A 1061 3.69 -11.55 1.43
CA PHE A 1061 2.66 -10.92 2.26
C PHE A 1061 2.48 -11.54 3.66
N ALA A 1062 3.40 -12.39 4.15
CA ALA A 1062 3.48 -12.71 5.58
C ALA A 1062 3.95 -11.49 6.41
N PRO A 1063 3.76 -11.45 7.74
CA PRO A 1063 4.12 -10.31 8.59
C PRO A 1063 5.57 -9.81 8.48
N GLN A 1064 6.54 -10.72 8.31
CA GLN A 1064 7.94 -10.32 8.09
C GLN A 1064 8.29 -10.06 6.63
N TYR A 1065 7.34 -10.20 5.71
CA TYR A 1065 7.53 -9.90 4.30
C TYR A 1065 7.03 -8.49 4.01
N LEU A 1066 7.92 -7.58 3.63
CA LEU A 1066 7.56 -6.22 3.26
C LEU A 1066 6.75 -6.16 1.99
N THR A 1067 5.65 -5.43 2.05
CA THR A 1067 4.81 -5.11 0.90
C THR A 1067 4.79 -3.61 0.65
N GLN A 1068 4.35 -3.22 -0.54
CA GLN A 1068 4.11 -1.81 -0.87
C GLN A 1068 3.15 -1.13 0.12
N ALA A 1069 2.10 -1.80 0.57
CA ALA A 1069 1.16 -1.23 1.54
C ALA A 1069 1.79 -0.96 2.91
N ASP A 1070 2.79 -1.76 3.32
CA ASP A 1070 3.52 -1.55 4.58
C ASP A 1070 4.36 -0.25 4.51
N ILE A 1071 5.05 0.00 3.39
CA ILE A 1071 5.75 1.27 3.15
C ILE A 1071 4.76 2.44 3.13
N LEU A 1072 3.64 2.31 2.41
CA LEU A 1072 2.63 3.37 2.31
C LEU A 1072 1.92 3.65 3.64
N SER A 1073 1.83 2.66 4.53
CA SER A 1073 1.34 2.87 5.89
C SER A 1073 2.26 3.84 6.64
N ALA A 1074 3.58 3.64 6.53
CA ALA A 1074 4.59 4.46 7.20
C ALA A 1074 4.74 5.88 6.63
N ILE A 1075 4.83 6.03 5.31
CA ILE A 1075 5.19 7.33 4.69
C ILE A 1075 4.07 7.94 3.82
N GLY A 1076 3.02 7.19 3.51
CA GLY A 1076 2.00 7.60 2.52
C GLY A 1076 1.25 8.87 2.84
N SER A 1077 1.11 9.25 4.12
CA SER A 1077 0.51 10.53 4.53
C SER A 1077 1.33 11.76 4.15
N THR A 1078 2.61 11.58 3.85
CA THR A 1078 3.55 12.67 3.50
C THR A 1078 3.83 12.76 2.00
N LEU A 1079 3.41 11.75 1.22
CA LEU A 1079 3.69 11.69 -0.20
C LEU A 1079 2.72 12.56 -1.01
N SER A 1080 3.22 13.18 -2.07
CA SER A 1080 2.45 14.00 -3.02
C SER A 1080 3.01 13.83 -4.43
N ALA A 1081 2.16 13.88 -5.46
CA ALA A 1081 2.59 13.87 -6.87
C ALA A 1081 3.10 15.23 -7.38
N ARG A 1082 3.21 16.21 -6.49
CA ARG A 1082 3.63 17.57 -6.82
C ARG A 1082 4.29 18.24 -5.63
N SER A 1083 5.07 19.26 -5.95
CA SER A 1083 5.61 20.17 -4.95
C SER A 1083 4.81 21.47 -4.88
N ASP A 1084 4.77 22.03 -3.68
CA ASP A 1084 4.12 23.31 -3.38
C ASP A 1084 5.11 24.35 -2.84
N THR A 1085 6.33 23.92 -2.51
CA THR A 1085 7.44 24.79 -2.12
C THR A 1085 8.51 24.77 -3.20
N PHE A 1086 9.00 25.95 -3.59
CA PHE A 1086 10.05 26.09 -4.60
C PHE A 1086 11.06 27.16 -4.18
N THR A 1087 12.29 26.99 -4.63
CA THR A 1087 13.35 27.99 -4.50
C THR A 1087 13.62 28.60 -5.87
N ILE A 1088 13.54 29.93 -5.98
CA ILE A 1088 13.88 30.66 -7.20
C ILE A 1088 15.24 31.31 -6.98
N ARG A 1089 16.25 30.91 -7.77
CA ARG A 1089 17.52 31.64 -7.86
C ARG A 1089 17.52 32.49 -9.12
N SER A 1090 17.82 33.77 -8.98
CA SER A 1090 17.86 34.71 -10.10
C SER A 1090 19.14 35.54 -10.09
N TYR A 1091 19.70 35.70 -11.28
CA TYR A 1091 20.87 36.50 -11.61
C TYR A 1091 20.49 37.77 -12.38
N GLY A 1092 21.21 38.84 -12.14
CA GLY A 1092 21.13 40.08 -12.92
C GLY A 1092 22.51 40.63 -13.25
N GLU A 1093 22.67 41.11 -14.48
CA GLU A 1093 23.88 41.81 -14.93
C GLU A 1093 23.61 43.14 -15.60
N VAL A 1094 24.60 44.02 -15.52
CA VAL A 1094 24.65 45.30 -16.24
C VAL A 1094 25.89 45.30 -17.11
N ILE A 1095 25.70 45.60 -18.39
CA ILE A 1095 26.74 45.60 -19.40
C ILE A 1095 27.08 47.04 -19.77
N ASN A 1096 28.37 47.36 -19.77
CA ASN A 1096 28.85 48.62 -20.28
C ASN A 1096 28.54 48.74 -21.79
N PRO A 1097 27.81 49.78 -22.23
CA PRO A 1097 27.43 49.91 -23.64
C PRO A 1097 28.64 50.08 -24.59
N THR A 1098 29.79 50.54 -24.07
CA THR A 1098 30.99 50.84 -24.87
C THR A 1098 32.02 49.72 -24.84
N THR A 1099 32.31 49.16 -23.65
CA THR A 1099 33.34 48.11 -23.50
C THR A 1099 32.80 46.70 -23.63
N LYS A 1100 31.46 46.53 -23.57
CA LYS A 1100 30.78 45.23 -23.48
C LYS A 1100 31.19 44.37 -22.27
N ALA A 1101 31.91 44.96 -21.31
CA ALA A 1101 32.24 44.32 -20.04
C ALA A 1101 31.03 44.36 -19.09
N ILE A 1102 30.99 43.44 -18.13
CA ILE A 1102 29.97 43.41 -17.08
C ILE A 1102 30.42 44.32 -15.95
N ASP A 1103 29.69 45.42 -15.72
CA ASP A 1103 30.01 46.44 -14.70
C ASP A 1103 29.35 46.12 -13.35
N GLY A 1104 28.27 45.34 -13.33
CA GLY A 1104 27.56 44.91 -12.11
C GLY A 1104 26.95 43.51 -12.23
N ARG A 1105 26.97 42.75 -11.12
CA ARG A 1105 26.39 41.39 -10.99
C ARG A 1105 25.69 41.25 -9.65
N ALA A 1106 24.52 40.62 -9.63
CA ALA A 1106 23.79 40.31 -8.40
C ALA A 1106 23.05 38.97 -8.50
N TRP A 1107 22.96 38.24 -7.39
CA TRP A 1107 22.19 37.00 -7.26
C TRP A 1107 21.21 37.12 -6.09
N CYS A 1108 19.99 36.65 -6.26
CA CYS A 1108 19.02 36.54 -5.18
C CYS A 1108 18.37 35.15 -5.16
N GLU A 1109 17.98 34.74 -3.96
CA GLU A 1109 17.26 33.51 -3.70
C GLU A 1109 15.92 33.85 -3.03
N ILE A 1110 14.84 33.27 -3.54
CA ILE A 1110 13.48 33.47 -3.03
C ILE A 1110 12.85 32.10 -2.79
N VAL A 1111 12.40 31.83 -1.57
CA VAL A 1111 11.59 30.64 -1.27
C VAL A 1111 10.13 31.02 -1.36
N VAL A 1112 9.37 30.27 -2.16
CA VAL A 1112 7.94 30.50 -2.40
C VAL A 1112 7.12 29.29 -1.99
N GLN A 1113 5.97 29.54 -1.38
CA GLN A 1113 5.05 28.52 -0.88
C GLN A 1113 3.68 28.73 -1.51
N ARG A 1114 3.11 27.69 -2.09
CA ARG A 1114 1.71 27.67 -2.52
C ARG A 1114 0.81 27.65 -1.29
N THR A 1115 -0.33 28.34 -1.37
CA THR A 1115 -1.32 28.41 -0.29
C THR A 1115 -2.64 27.77 -0.72
N ALA A 1116 -3.52 27.42 0.22
CA ALA A 1116 -4.84 26.88 -0.11
C ALA A 1116 -5.69 27.91 -0.87
N GLU A 1117 -5.46 29.21 -0.69
CA GLU A 1117 -6.23 30.27 -1.35
C GLU A 1117 -5.98 30.33 -2.87
N TYR A 1118 -7.05 30.59 -3.62
CA TYR A 1118 -6.97 30.90 -5.05
C TYR A 1118 -6.29 32.26 -5.31
N VAL A 1119 -5.81 32.50 -6.53
CA VAL A 1119 -5.25 33.82 -6.90
C VAL A 1119 -6.33 34.90 -6.88
N ASP A 1120 -7.53 34.57 -7.36
CA ASP A 1120 -8.73 35.40 -7.25
C ASP A 1120 -9.61 34.90 -6.10
N ASN A 1121 -9.70 35.72 -5.05
CA ASN A 1121 -10.43 35.44 -3.82
C ASN A 1121 -11.97 35.40 -3.99
N ALA A 1122 -12.49 35.60 -5.21
CA ALA A 1122 -13.92 35.43 -5.49
C ALA A 1122 -14.39 33.98 -5.32
N ASN A 1123 -13.50 33.00 -5.48
CA ASN A 1123 -13.79 31.60 -5.19
C ASN A 1123 -13.14 31.19 -3.86
N PRO A 1124 -13.91 30.62 -2.90
CA PRO A 1124 -13.33 30.10 -1.67
C PRO A 1124 -12.45 28.84 -1.94
N PRO A 1125 -11.48 28.51 -1.06
CA PRO A 1125 -10.48 27.46 -1.27
C PRO A 1125 -11.03 26.06 -1.61
N GLU A 1126 -12.20 25.72 -1.08
CA GLU A 1126 -12.90 24.45 -1.27
C GLU A 1126 -13.63 24.34 -2.62
N THR A 1127 -13.73 25.45 -3.38
CA THR A 1127 -14.35 25.45 -4.70
C THR A 1127 -13.57 24.54 -5.64
N HIS A 1128 -14.25 23.59 -6.29
CA HIS A 1128 -13.61 22.75 -7.28
C HIS A 1128 -13.13 23.59 -8.49
N PRO A 1129 -11.93 23.35 -9.05
CA PRO A 1129 -11.36 24.17 -10.13
C PRO A 1129 -12.26 24.32 -11.36
N SER A 1130 -13.00 23.27 -11.74
CA SER A 1130 -13.93 23.32 -12.89
C SER A 1130 -15.10 24.30 -12.71
N LEU A 1131 -15.39 24.72 -11.47
CA LEU A 1131 -16.43 25.70 -11.12
C LEU A 1131 -15.84 27.08 -10.80
N ALA A 1132 -14.52 27.23 -10.84
CA ALA A 1132 -13.83 28.47 -10.53
C ALA A 1132 -13.88 29.47 -11.70
N SER A 1133 -13.54 30.73 -11.42
CA SER A 1133 -13.41 31.77 -12.45
C SER A 1133 -12.34 31.39 -13.49
N ASN A 1134 -12.44 31.92 -14.72
CA ASN A 1134 -11.44 31.66 -15.77
C ASN A 1134 -10.00 32.00 -15.32
N LEU A 1135 -9.86 32.99 -14.42
CA LEU A 1135 -8.57 33.37 -13.85
C LEU A 1135 -8.04 32.24 -12.94
N ASN A 1136 -8.87 31.71 -12.05
CA ASN A 1136 -8.50 30.60 -11.16
C ASN A 1136 -8.33 29.27 -11.90
N GLN A 1137 -9.05 29.02 -12.99
CA GLN A 1137 -8.80 27.86 -13.86
C GLN A 1137 -7.41 27.95 -14.54
N THR A 1138 -6.95 29.16 -14.85
CA THR A 1138 -5.66 29.39 -15.54
C THR A 1138 -4.49 29.40 -14.56
N PHE A 1139 -4.60 30.14 -13.46
CA PHE A 1139 -3.51 30.38 -12.51
C PHE A 1139 -3.61 29.55 -11.24
N GLY A 1140 -4.77 28.99 -10.91
CA GLY A 1140 -4.95 28.15 -9.73
C GLY A 1140 -4.69 28.85 -8.40
N ARG A 1141 -4.03 28.13 -7.49
CA ARG A 1141 -3.77 28.59 -6.12
C ARG A 1141 -2.58 29.51 -6.03
N LYS A 1142 -2.63 30.46 -5.11
CA LYS A 1142 -1.67 31.55 -4.96
C LYS A 1142 -0.36 31.09 -4.33
N TYR A 1143 0.77 31.54 -4.88
CA TYR A 1143 2.07 31.50 -4.23
C TYR A 1143 2.32 32.73 -3.35
N LYS A 1144 2.90 32.53 -2.16
CA LYS A 1144 3.44 33.58 -1.28
C LYS A 1144 4.95 33.47 -1.21
N ILE A 1145 5.63 34.61 -1.14
CA ILE A 1145 7.07 34.65 -0.84
C ILE A 1145 7.24 34.45 0.67
N VAL A 1146 8.01 33.43 1.04
CA VAL A 1146 8.32 33.10 2.45
C VAL A 1146 9.60 33.79 2.89
N SER A 1147 10.62 33.79 2.04
CA SER A 1147 11.90 34.45 2.29
C SER A 1147 12.49 35.01 1.00
N LEU A 1148 13.30 36.07 1.14
CA LEU A 1148 14.12 36.63 0.08
C LEU A 1148 15.47 36.99 0.68
N ARG A 1149 16.56 36.53 0.05
CA ARG A 1149 17.93 36.92 0.41
C ARG A 1149 18.76 37.24 -0.82
N TRP A 1150 19.76 38.09 -0.64
CA TRP A 1150 20.82 38.31 -1.62
C TRP A 1150 21.94 37.31 -1.38
N LEU A 1151 22.48 36.73 -2.44
CA LEU A 1151 23.59 35.80 -2.39
C LEU A 1151 24.89 36.51 -2.77
N THR A 1152 25.96 36.22 -2.04
CA THR A 1152 27.31 36.65 -2.42
C THR A 1152 27.94 35.67 -3.40
N PRO A 1153 28.98 36.04 -4.16
CA PRO A 1153 29.70 35.10 -5.04
C PRO A 1153 30.24 33.87 -4.30
N GLU A 1154 30.54 34.00 -3.00
CA GLU A 1154 30.96 32.90 -2.13
C GLU A 1154 29.82 31.94 -1.74
N GLU A 1155 28.58 32.26 -2.08
CA GLU A 1155 27.39 31.41 -1.89
C GLU A 1155 26.89 30.80 -3.22
N ILE A 1156 27.62 31.01 -4.32
CA ILE A 1156 27.30 30.47 -5.66
C ILE A 1156 28.12 29.24 -5.97
#